data_AF-A0A7D5UU67-F1
#
_entry.id   AF-A0A7D5UU67-F1
#
_cell.length_a   1.000
_cell.length_b   1.000
_cell.length_c   1.000
_cell.angle_alpha   90.00
_cell.angle_beta   90.00
_cell.angle_gamma   90.00
#
_symmetry.space_group_name_H-M   'P 1'
#
loop_
_entity.id
_entity.type
_entity.pdbx_description
1 polymer ?
#
loop_
_entity_poly.entity_id
_entity_poly.type
_entity_poly.pdbx_seq_one_letter_code
_entity_poly.pdbx_strand_id
1 'polypeptide(L)'
;MSDSIDWQTNRLQILPMLIVVFPLQLQFNFSATPIRSPYTLIAMATKHERIAQHNHLVPHAVDRLAHMMPDAEYGEWVLGSKVISITYAQLANIVNGLAWWLVKELNGSGYNKPQRETLTYIGPNDVRYSALVLAAVKAGFVIFVTSPRNSQPAQRALFNHLGCQTLITTNPLSPPAQAVLDAVAPARHLTVPSVEELLSSSHPTYVWNKTFEEVQNDPFVVMHTSGTTGLPKPIIWTHETCARVVNAKNDREPKGNSSVERLLLNGKRIIVTLPPFHGALLAQLVVGAIPYGNVVIAPVVTAIPTAQNVVDALKQTPADVAILVPSVVAELAQNPELLEYCSTHLQAILYIGGDLPQDLGDIVASKMYLRCQWGATETGIVPQLLPPELLPSASTGRELWSYVKFHPCVGAAFDEVADDLLDKEYRTRDLFEKHPHISGIWRWRARADDIIVFLNGEKTNPISMEQHILAKNPQVSGALVIGSNRFQAALLVEPASEKPLTIAEQAALIEHIWPSVDEANQSAPAHARVEKSFILVIPADRRLIQSGKGTYMRGPSIAQYSEEIESLYAAADDAVLGDDINGSDGPVPHALGLDGIVRLVRQHAQAVTGWTNLGDADDFFDRGMDSLQGLRLTRALGRSLYRPDLALSTVYQNPSISRLAESILAKGNGDQNEGKVMEMLLATYRGLIQQVSVSPALANSRQRQKEKAGVDVLFTGSTGTVGTYLLHNLLTRHEINHIFCLNRAEDGGQAAQSKSFAAAGFMETRLDNGRVTFIKANLQQPQLGLDEATYEHLRAQVGLIIHAAWPVNFNLPLLAFRPQLAGIVNLFTFAAATTAARFVFVSSVAAVEGHTTGPAPERVLNGLDTPAAFGYGRAKFLGELLMDAGARHFGNHISATVIRIGQVAGAVQRPGQWNPREWLPSMVISSLYLGQVPNSLGSHFDEVDFVPVDLLADVFVDLAIATEAQQEATSSARVFNVRNAHPTPWRTLLPAITSAAAAHHLTMNVVPPATWIAALRASGDSDQVDNKATSRNPAVKLLDFFSTLWAAELGDLDTNSAPASSAVQPMAIAQALEASPALRKLGPVSSEWMRKWVDEWIVAIREE
;
A
#
# COMPACT_ATOMS: atom_id res chain seq x y z
N MET A 1 -35.55 -55.46 25.68
CA MET A 1 -36.19 -54.44 24.82
C MET A 1 -36.76 -53.36 25.76
N SER A 2 -36.05 -52.65 26.64
CA SER A 2 -34.68 -52.08 26.72
C SER A 2 -34.37 -51.05 25.63
N ASP A 3 -33.95 -49.82 25.89
CA ASP A 3 -33.85 -49.00 27.12
C ASP A 3 -33.66 -47.53 26.69
N SER A 4 -33.82 -46.63 27.65
CA SER A 4 -33.60 -45.19 27.68
C SER A 4 -32.18 -44.70 27.32
N ILE A 5 -32.03 -43.40 27.01
CA ILE A 5 -31.31 -42.40 27.85
C ILE A 5 -31.14 -41.07 27.10
N ASP A 6 -31.51 -40.00 27.80
CA ASP A 6 -31.16 -38.59 27.61
C ASP A 6 -30.15 -38.19 28.72
N TRP A 7 -29.44 -37.07 28.53
CA TRP A 7 -28.58 -36.31 29.47
C TRP A 7 -27.03 -36.46 29.47
N GLN A 8 -26.39 -35.31 29.20
CA GLN A 8 -25.17 -34.73 29.82
C GLN A 8 -23.79 -35.37 29.49
N THR A 9 -22.67 -34.67 29.26
CA THR A 9 -22.21 -33.34 29.72
C THR A 9 -20.93 -32.91 28.97
N ASN A 10 -20.82 -31.61 28.66
CA ASN A 10 -19.62 -30.74 28.68
C ASN A 10 -18.20 -31.32 28.53
N ARG A 11 -17.43 -30.79 27.56
CA ARG A 11 -16.45 -29.70 27.80
C ARG A 11 -15.81 -29.14 26.50
N LEU A 12 -16.00 -27.82 26.35
CA LEU A 12 -15.19 -26.84 25.62
C LEU A 12 -13.65 -27.09 25.66
N GLN A 13 -12.93 -26.79 24.57
CA GLN A 13 -12.16 -25.54 24.41
C GLN A 13 -11.34 -25.45 23.10
N ILE A 14 -11.63 -24.39 22.34
CA ILE A 14 -10.71 -23.39 21.74
C ILE A 14 -9.67 -23.85 20.69
N LEU A 15 -9.89 -23.45 19.44
CA LEU A 15 -8.84 -23.12 18.46
C LEU A 15 -9.25 -21.83 17.72
N PRO A 16 -8.40 -20.78 17.69
CA PRO A 16 -8.77 -19.47 17.18
C PRO A 16 -8.79 -19.46 15.65
N MET A 17 -9.90 -19.00 15.07
CA MET A 17 -9.98 -18.59 13.67
C MET A 17 -9.10 -17.35 13.45
N LEU A 18 -7.96 -17.50 12.79
CA LEU A 18 -7.27 -16.39 12.16
C LEU A 18 -7.95 -16.12 10.82
N ILE A 19 -8.95 -15.23 10.85
CA ILE A 19 -9.59 -14.67 9.67
C ILE A 19 -8.60 -13.68 9.03
N VAL A 20 -7.93 -14.08 7.95
CA VAL A 20 -7.22 -13.13 7.08
C VAL A 20 -8.26 -12.55 6.13
N VAL A 21 -8.74 -11.36 6.46
CA VAL A 21 -9.63 -10.55 5.63
C VAL A 21 -8.78 -9.83 4.59
N PHE A 22 -9.00 -10.12 3.30
CA PHE A 22 -8.38 -9.35 2.21
C PHE A 22 -9.16 -8.03 1.98
N PRO A 23 -8.52 -6.86 2.06
CA PRO A 23 -9.16 -5.58 1.77
C PRO A 23 -9.36 -5.39 0.26
N LEU A 24 -10.51 -4.85 -0.15
CA LEU A 24 -10.82 -4.49 -1.54
C LEU A 24 -10.87 -2.97 -1.72
N GLN A 25 -10.44 -2.46 -2.87
CA GLN A 25 -10.50 -1.03 -3.20
C GLN A 25 -11.78 -0.68 -3.96
N LEU A 26 -12.52 0.33 -3.50
CA LEU A 26 -13.77 0.76 -4.11
C LEU A 26 -13.56 1.68 -5.33
N GLN A 27 -14.36 1.45 -6.38
CA GLN A 27 -14.40 2.23 -7.62
C GLN A 27 -15.84 2.55 -8.03
N PHE A 28 -16.04 3.66 -8.75
CA PHE A 28 -17.34 4.05 -9.31
C PHE A 28 -17.28 4.21 -10.82
N ASN A 29 -18.28 3.66 -11.52
CA ASN A 29 -18.45 3.84 -12.96
C ASN A 29 -19.49 4.94 -13.26
N PHE A 30 -19.05 6.07 -13.83
CA PHE A 30 -19.91 7.22 -14.12
C PHE A 30 -20.76 7.07 -15.39
N SER A 31 -20.69 5.94 -16.10
CA SER A 31 -21.37 5.73 -17.39
C SER A 31 -22.69 4.94 -17.31
N ALA A 32 -23.10 4.49 -16.12
CA ALA A 32 -24.12 3.44 -16.01
C ALA A 32 -25.60 3.88 -15.98
N THR A 33 -25.93 5.18 -16.00
CA THR A 33 -27.35 5.61 -15.93
C THR A 33 -27.66 6.73 -16.94
N PRO A 34 -28.36 6.42 -18.05
CA PRO A 34 -28.97 7.44 -18.89
C PRO A 34 -29.97 8.26 -18.05
N ILE A 35 -30.02 9.58 -18.24
CA ILE A 35 -31.13 10.40 -17.75
C ILE A 35 -32.41 9.81 -18.37
N ARG A 36 -33.21 9.10 -17.57
CA ARG A 36 -34.44 8.49 -18.08
C ARG A 36 -35.46 9.60 -18.37
N SER A 37 -36.18 9.42 -19.48
CA SER A 37 -37.25 10.29 -19.95
C SER A 37 -38.18 10.76 -18.81
N PRO A 38 -38.64 12.04 -18.83
CA PRO A 38 -39.44 12.68 -17.78
C PRO A 38 -40.79 11.98 -17.44
N TYR A 39 -41.14 10.88 -18.11
CA TYR A 39 -42.45 10.25 -18.04
C TYR A 39 -42.53 8.93 -17.26
N THR A 40 -41.48 8.51 -16.53
CA THR A 40 -41.48 7.17 -15.90
C THR A 40 -41.62 7.21 -14.37
N LEU A 41 -42.88 7.08 -13.91
CA LEU A 41 -43.37 6.57 -12.60
C LEU A 41 -43.17 7.43 -11.32
N ILE A 42 -43.95 8.50 -11.20
CA ILE A 42 -44.20 9.30 -9.97
C ILE A 42 -45.34 8.69 -9.14
N ALA A 43 -45.23 7.42 -8.71
CA ALA A 43 -46.32 6.78 -7.97
C ALA A 43 -46.25 6.98 -6.43
N MET A 44 -45.12 7.47 -5.88
CA MET A 44 -44.91 7.55 -4.42
C MET A 44 -44.21 8.84 -3.91
N ALA A 45 -44.05 9.87 -4.74
CA ALA A 45 -43.39 11.11 -4.33
C ALA A 45 -44.25 11.95 -3.35
N THR A 46 -43.64 12.62 -2.38
CA THR A 46 -44.35 13.56 -1.49
C THR A 46 -44.86 14.80 -2.25
N LYS A 47 -45.70 15.63 -1.60
CA LYS A 47 -46.15 16.91 -2.19
C LYS A 47 -44.94 17.82 -2.50
N HIS A 48 -43.96 17.86 -1.60
CA HIS A 48 -42.73 18.65 -1.77
C HIS A 48 -41.96 18.22 -3.01
N GLU A 49 -41.65 16.92 -3.11
CA GLU A 49 -40.93 16.33 -4.24
C GLU A 49 -41.57 16.61 -5.60
N ARG A 50 -42.91 16.51 -5.68
CA ARG A 50 -43.65 16.84 -6.91
C ARG A 50 -43.52 18.30 -7.33
N ILE A 51 -43.43 19.23 -6.37
CA ILE A 51 -43.25 20.67 -6.64
C ILE A 51 -41.80 20.98 -7.00
N ALA A 52 -40.84 20.36 -6.30
CA ALA A 52 -39.42 20.54 -6.54
C ALA A 52 -39.01 20.08 -7.94
N GLN A 53 -39.63 19.01 -8.48
CA GLN A 53 -39.35 18.43 -9.81
C GLN A 53 -37.85 18.12 -10.01
N HIS A 54 -37.40 16.99 -9.47
CA HIS A 54 -35.99 16.59 -9.35
C HIS A 54 -35.12 16.66 -10.62
N ASN A 55 -35.72 16.58 -11.81
CA ASN A 55 -35.01 16.65 -13.10
C ASN A 55 -34.77 18.08 -13.60
N HIS A 56 -35.17 19.10 -12.85
CA HIS A 56 -35.05 20.51 -13.24
C HIS A 56 -33.93 21.21 -12.45
N LEU A 57 -33.57 22.41 -12.90
CA LEU A 57 -32.54 23.22 -12.26
C LEU A 57 -32.92 23.62 -10.82
N VAL A 58 -31.98 23.48 -9.90
CA VAL A 58 -32.18 23.78 -8.47
C VAL A 58 -32.73 25.20 -8.21
N PRO A 59 -32.23 26.27 -8.87
CA PRO A 59 -32.82 27.61 -8.70
C PRO A 59 -34.32 27.68 -9.06
N HIS A 60 -34.76 26.95 -10.09
CA HIS A 60 -36.17 26.91 -10.45
C HIS A 60 -37.01 26.12 -9.45
N ALA A 61 -36.43 25.08 -8.82
CA ALA A 61 -37.09 24.37 -7.75
C ALA A 61 -37.36 25.30 -6.55
N VAL A 62 -36.39 26.15 -6.19
CA VAL A 62 -36.56 27.18 -5.16
C VAL A 62 -37.68 28.17 -5.51
N ASP A 63 -37.69 28.71 -6.73
CA ASP A 63 -38.72 29.65 -7.18
C ASP A 63 -40.13 29.00 -7.14
N ARG A 64 -40.26 27.72 -7.55
CA ARG A 64 -41.52 26.97 -7.45
C ARG A 64 -41.95 26.70 -6.01
N LEU A 65 -41.02 26.29 -5.15
CA LEU A 65 -41.30 26.02 -3.73
C LEU A 65 -41.72 27.30 -3.01
N ALA A 66 -41.06 28.43 -3.28
CA ALA A 66 -41.44 29.73 -2.76
C ALA A 66 -42.85 30.16 -3.19
N HIS A 67 -43.27 29.82 -4.42
CA HIS A 67 -44.62 30.14 -4.90
C HIS A 67 -45.69 29.19 -4.33
N MET A 68 -45.41 27.89 -4.29
CA MET A 68 -46.41 26.86 -4.00
C MET A 68 -46.47 26.45 -2.52
N MET A 69 -45.37 26.64 -1.79
CA MET A 69 -45.21 26.33 -0.36
C MET A 69 -44.34 27.40 0.33
N PRO A 70 -44.76 28.68 0.30
CA PRO A 70 -43.95 29.81 0.78
C PRO A 70 -43.49 29.68 2.24
N ASP A 71 -44.34 29.11 3.09
CA ASP A 71 -44.12 28.98 4.54
C ASP A 71 -43.41 27.69 4.94
N ALA A 72 -43.10 26.81 3.99
CA ALA A 72 -42.35 25.59 4.30
C ALA A 72 -40.91 25.96 4.71
N GLU A 73 -40.43 25.33 5.78
CA GLU A 73 -39.09 25.57 6.29
C GLU A 73 -38.02 24.94 5.38
N TYR A 74 -36.97 25.72 5.12
CA TYR A 74 -35.80 25.29 4.37
C TYR A 74 -34.67 24.86 5.31
N GLY A 75 -34.43 25.63 6.37
CA GLY A 75 -33.39 25.33 7.35
C GLY A 75 -33.40 26.28 8.53
N GLU A 76 -32.70 25.85 9.58
CA GLU A 76 -32.58 26.55 10.85
C GLU A 76 -31.11 26.66 11.28
N TRP A 77 -30.76 27.83 11.81
CA TRP A 77 -29.43 28.11 12.36
C TRP A 77 -29.54 28.44 13.84
N VAL A 78 -28.93 27.59 14.68
CA VAL A 78 -28.96 27.74 16.14
C VAL A 78 -27.74 28.53 16.60
N LEU A 79 -27.96 29.75 17.06
CA LEU A 79 -26.92 30.70 17.50
C LEU A 79 -27.13 31.06 18.98
N GLY A 80 -26.33 30.44 19.86
CA GLY A 80 -26.51 30.61 21.31
C GLY A 80 -27.89 30.13 21.73
N SER A 81 -28.74 31.03 22.23
CA SER A 81 -30.13 30.76 22.61
C SER A 81 -31.19 31.17 21.56
N LYS A 82 -30.75 31.57 20.35
CA LYS A 82 -31.62 32.04 19.27
C LYS A 82 -31.61 31.04 18.12
N VAL A 83 -32.79 30.74 17.58
CA VAL A 83 -32.96 29.97 16.34
C VAL A 83 -33.38 30.92 15.21
N ILE A 84 -32.64 30.91 14.10
CA ILE A 84 -33.02 31.62 12.88
C ILE A 84 -33.60 30.59 11.90
N SER A 85 -34.91 30.60 11.70
CA SER A 85 -35.59 29.75 10.71
C SER A 85 -35.77 30.51 9.40
N ILE A 86 -35.51 29.86 8.27
CA ILE A 86 -35.69 30.40 6.92
C ILE A 86 -36.71 29.55 6.17
N THR A 87 -37.75 30.18 5.63
CA THR A 87 -38.73 29.54 4.74
C THR A 87 -38.31 29.59 3.27
N TYR A 88 -38.96 28.83 2.39
CA TYR A 88 -38.68 28.90 0.95
C TYR A 88 -38.98 30.26 0.33
N ALA A 89 -40.01 30.99 0.80
CA ALA A 89 -40.26 32.36 0.36
C ALA A 89 -39.11 33.30 0.75
N GLN A 90 -38.60 33.16 1.98
CA GLN A 90 -37.46 33.95 2.46
C GLN A 90 -36.17 33.57 1.72
N LEU A 91 -35.91 32.28 1.49
CA LEU A 91 -34.76 31.83 0.70
C LEU A 91 -34.79 32.44 -0.71
N ALA A 92 -35.93 32.38 -1.40
CA ALA A 92 -36.06 32.98 -2.73
C ALA A 92 -35.84 34.49 -2.71
N ASN A 93 -36.35 35.20 -1.68
CA ASN A 93 -36.11 36.63 -1.51
C ASN A 93 -34.61 36.95 -1.34
N ILE A 94 -33.92 36.20 -0.46
CA ILE A 94 -32.47 36.32 -0.23
C ILE A 94 -31.70 36.06 -1.53
N VAL A 95 -32.02 34.99 -2.26
CA VAL A 95 -31.38 34.64 -3.54
C VAL A 95 -31.56 35.76 -4.57
N ASN A 96 -32.76 36.33 -4.69
CA ASN A 96 -33.01 37.44 -5.60
C ASN A 96 -32.26 38.71 -5.19
N GLY A 97 -32.24 39.05 -3.90
CA GLY A 97 -31.48 40.18 -3.37
C GLY A 97 -29.98 40.06 -3.66
N LEU A 98 -29.42 38.88 -3.41
CA LEU A 98 -28.01 38.58 -3.69
C LEU A 98 -27.70 38.56 -5.19
N ALA A 99 -28.60 38.09 -6.05
CA ALA A 99 -28.37 38.09 -7.50
C ALA A 99 -28.29 39.52 -8.04
N TRP A 100 -29.22 40.40 -7.62
CA TRP A 100 -29.16 41.82 -7.96
C TRP A 100 -27.93 42.52 -7.38
N TRP A 101 -27.57 42.19 -6.14
CA TRP A 101 -26.36 42.71 -5.50
C TRP A 101 -25.10 42.31 -6.28
N LEU A 102 -24.94 41.04 -6.67
CA LEU A 102 -23.80 40.57 -7.49
C LEU A 102 -23.72 41.31 -8.83
N VAL A 103 -24.85 41.45 -9.54
CA VAL A 103 -24.89 42.17 -10.82
C VAL A 103 -24.51 43.64 -10.65
N LYS A 104 -24.92 44.28 -9.55
CA LYS A 104 -24.56 45.66 -9.24
C LYS A 104 -23.07 45.80 -8.93
N GLU A 105 -22.54 45.02 -8.00
CA GLU A 105 -21.14 45.14 -7.54
C GLU A 105 -20.12 44.68 -8.60
N LEU A 106 -20.52 43.78 -9.50
CA LEU A 106 -19.64 43.23 -10.54
C LEU A 106 -19.88 43.83 -11.94
N ASN A 107 -20.64 44.93 -12.01
CA ASN A 107 -20.94 45.72 -13.22
C ASN A 107 -21.58 44.91 -14.36
N GLY A 108 -22.61 44.13 -14.04
CA GLY A 108 -23.38 43.36 -15.01
C GLY A 108 -23.46 41.87 -14.69
N SER A 109 -24.27 41.16 -15.48
CA SER A 109 -24.35 39.69 -15.39
C SER A 109 -23.05 39.05 -15.85
N GLY A 110 -22.64 37.99 -15.16
CA GLY A 110 -21.50 37.15 -15.57
C GLY A 110 -21.73 36.43 -16.90
N TYR A 111 -22.98 36.27 -17.35
CA TYR A 111 -23.31 35.77 -18.69
C TYR A 111 -22.88 36.72 -19.82
N ASN A 112 -22.66 37.99 -19.52
CA ASN A 112 -22.19 38.97 -20.49
C ASN A 112 -20.65 39.02 -20.57
N LYS A 113 -19.93 38.27 -19.72
CA LYS A 113 -18.47 38.24 -19.68
C LYS A 113 -17.92 37.10 -20.57
N PRO A 114 -16.73 37.27 -21.18
CA PRO A 114 -16.11 36.23 -22.00
C PRO A 114 -15.83 34.93 -21.25
N GLN A 115 -15.54 35.04 -19.95
CA GLN A 115 -15.34 33.92 -19.03
C GLN A 115 -16.11 34.20 -17.75
N ARG A 116 -16.79 33.17 -17.23
CA ARG A 116 -17.47 33.28 -15.93
C ARG A 116 -16.46 33.41 -14.82
N GLU A 117 -16.68 34.38 -13.96
CA GLU A 117 -15.81 34.65 -12.83
C GLU A 117 -16.13 33.72 -11.66
N THR A 118 -15.09 33.17 -11.03
CA THR A 118 -15.18 32.44 -9.77
C THR A 118 -15.01 33.41 -8.60
N LEU A 119 -16.03 33.48 -7.75
CA LEU A 119 -16.11 34.37 -6.59
C LEU A 119 -15.90 33.55 -5.33
N THR A 120 -14.90 33.88 -4.53
CA THR A 120 -14.69 33.17 -3.26
C THR A 120 -15.58 33.75 -2.17
N TYR A 121 -16.25 32.91 -1.37
CA TYR A 121 -17.01 33.37 -0.20
C TYR A 121 -16.44 32.79 1.09
N ILE A 122 -16.22 33.66 2.08
CA ILE A 122 -15.88 33.27 3.46
C ILE A 122 -16.75 34.08 4.42
N GLY A 123 -17.61 33.36 5.14
CA GLY A 123 -18.51 33.98 6.12
C GLY A 123 -18.96 32.99 7.21
N PRO A 124 -19.83 33.44 8.13
CA PRO A 124 -20.37 32.62 9.21
C PRO A 124 -21.27 31.51 8.66
N ASN A 125 -21.48 30.47 9.49
CA ASN A 125 -22.32 29.33 9.14
C ASN A 125 -23.80 29.73 9.12
N ASP A 126 -24.27 30.30 8.02
CA ASP A 126 -25.65 30.70 7.80
C ASP A 126 -26.13 30.45 6.35
N VAL A 127 -27.38 30.83 6.07
CA VAL A 127 -28.06 30.66 4.78
C VAL A 127 -27.29 31.22 3.58
N ARG A 128 -26.41 32.22 3.79
CA ARG A 128 -25.68 32.90 2.70
C ARG A 128 -24.81 31.95 1.89
N TYR A 129 -24.28 30.87 2.47
CA TYR A 129 -23.53 29.87 1.70
C TYR A 129 -24.37 29.29 0.56
N SER A 130 -25.56 28.76 0.87
CA SER A 130 -26.45 28.20 -0.15
C SER A 130 -27.08 29.28 -1.05
N ALA A 131 -27.43 30.42 -0.47
CA ALA A 131 -28.10 31.49 -1.22
C ALA A 131 -27.16 32.19 -2.22
N LEU A 132 -25.88 32.40 -1.87
CA LEU A 132 -24.88 32.94 -2.79
C LEU A 132 -24.61 31.98 -3.95
N VAL A 133 -24.54 30.67 -3.71
CA VAL A 133 -24.40 29.67 -4.79
C VAL A 133 -25.56 29.81 -5.78
N LEU A 134 -26.80 29.81 -5.29
CA LEU A 134 -27.99 29.94 -6.13
C LEU A 134 -28.07 31.30 -6.85
N ALA A 135 -27.72 32.38 -6.15
CA ALA A 135 -27.71 33.74 -6.69
C ALA A 135 -26.65 33.92 -7.77
N ALA A 136 -25.44 33.39 -7.56
CA ALA A 136 -24.35 33.43 -8.53
C ALA A 136 -24.73 32.66 -9.79
N VAL A 137 -25.33 31.48 -9.67
CA VAL A 137 -25.87 30.73 -10.81
C VAL A 137 -26.86 31.59 -11.62
N LYS A 138 -27.86 32.21 -10.96
CA LYS A 138 -28.82 33.10 -11.65
C LYS A 138 -28.13 34.29 -12.31
N ALA A 139 -27.11 34.86 -11.67
CA ALA A 139 -26.38 36.04 -12.15
C ALA A 139 -25.27 35.73 -13.18
N GLY A 140 -24.91 34.46 -13.39
CA GLY A 140 -23.86 34.03 -14.34
C GLY A 140 -22.44 33.96 -13.77
N PHE A 141 -22.30 33.81 -12.45
CA PHE A 141 -21.04 33.64 -11.72
C PHE A 141 -20.97 32.26 -11.06
N VAL A 142 -19.81 31.92 -10.50
CA VAL A 142 -19.61 30.66 -9.77
C VAL A 142 -19.08 30.95 -8.37
N ILE A 143 -19.69 30.40 -7.33
CA ILE A 143 -19.15 30.52 -5.97
C ILE A 143 -18.12 29.43 -5.72
N PHE A 144 -16.98 29.83 -5.15
CA PHE A 144 -16.01 28.96 -4.53
C PHE A 144 -16.14 29.03 -3.00
N VAL A 145 -16.47 27.90 -2.38
CA VAL A 145 -16.49 27.76 -0.92
C VAL A 145 -15.18 27.14 -0.44
N THR A 146 -14.35 27.95 0.22
CA THR A 146 -13.08 27.50 0.79
C THR A 146 -13.17 27.42 2.30
N SER A 147 -12.51 26.44 2.90
CA SER A 147 -12.34 26.39 4.34
C SER A 147 -11.45 27.55 4.79
N PRO A 148 -11.90 28.42 5.71
CA PRO A 148 -11.04 29.44 6.30
C PRO A 148 -9.95 28.84 7.20
N ARG A 149 -9.99 27.52 7.44
CA ARG A 149 -9.02 26.76 8.24
C ARG A 149 -7.82 26.25 7.42
N ASN A 150 -7.86 26.41 6.09
CA ASN A 150 -6.72 26.04 5.25
C ASN A 150 -5.51 26.95 5.54
N SER A 151 -4.30 26.41 5.43
CA SER A 151 -3.06 27.18 5.57
C SER A 151 -2.96 28.26 4.49
N GLN A 152 -2.17 29.31 4.75
CA GLN A 152 -1.98 30.39 3.76
C GLN A 152 -1.46 29.87 2.40
N PRO A 153 -0.48 28.94 2.33
CA PRO A 153 -0.07 28.36 1.05
C PRO A 153 -1.21 27.62 0.34
N ALA A 154 -2.03 26.88 1.08
CA ALA A 154 -3.18 26.17 0.52
C ALA A 154 -4.22 27.14 -0.05
N GLN A 155 -4.50 28.26 0.63
CA GLN A 155 -5.38 29.31 0.11
C GLN A 155 -4.83 29.90 -1.18
N ARG A 156 -3.54 30.29 -1.22
CA ARG A 156 -2.90 30.82 -2.43
C ARG A 156 -2.96 29.84 -3.59
N ALA A 157 -2.69 28.56 -3.34
CA ALA A 157 -2.75 27.52 -4.37
C ALA A 157 -4.16 27.37 -4.97
N LEU A 158 -5.20 27.34 -4.12
CA LEU A 158 -6.59 27.24 -4.55
C LEU A 158 -7.02 28.48 -5.36
N PHE A 159 -6.70 29.69 -4.88
CA PHE A 159 -7.04 30.94 -5.56
C PHE A 159 -6.34 31.05 -6.92
N ASN A 160 -5.04 30.71 -6.98
CA ASN A 160 -4.28 30.74 -8.22
C ASN A 160 -4.82 29.73 -9.23
N HIS A 161 -5.14 28.51 -8.79
CA HIS A 161 -5.67 27.46 -9.67
C HIS A 161 -7.02 27.86 -10.29
N LEU A 162 -7.88 28.51 -9.51
CA LEU A 162 -9.21 28.95 -9.95
C LEU A 162 -9.22 30.33 -10.61
N GLY A 163 -8.09 31.06 -10.60
CA GLY A 163 -8.03 32.44 -11.06
C GLY A 163 -8.96 33.37 -10.27
N CYS A 164 -9.15 33.11 -8.98
CA CYS A 164 -10.05 33.90 -8.13
C CYS A 164 -9.52 35.34 -7.98
N GLN A 165 -10.28 36.31 -8.49
CA GLN A 165 -9.96 37.73 -8.36
C GLN A 165 -10.80 38.46 -7.30
N THR A 166 -11.91 37.87 -6.89
CA THR A 166 -12.89 38.49 -5.98
C THR A 166 -13.08 37.62 -4.74
N LEU A 167 -12.90 38.22 -3.56
CA LEU A 167 -13.24 37.63 -2.27
C LEU A 167 -14.43 38.37 -1.65
N ILE A 168 -15.47 37.62 -1.30
CA ILE A 168 -16.67 38.09 -0.62
C ILE A 168 -16.57 37.68 0.86
N THR A 169 -16.74 38.65 1.76
CA THR A 169 -16.76 38.42 3.21
C THR A 169 -17.96 39.12 3.85
N THR A 170 -18.05 39.08 5.18
CA THR A 170 -19.09 39.75 5.97
C THR A 170 -18.56 40.96 6.73
N ASN A 171 -19.49 41.76 7.27
CA ASN A 171 -19.23 42.77 8.29
C ASN A 171 -19.99 42.40 9.58
N PRO A 172 -19.33 42.27 10.75
CA PRO A 172 -17.88 42.38 10.94
C PRO A 172 -17.11 41.28 10.20
N LEU A 173 -15.87 41.61 9.84
CA LEU A 173 -14.95 40.67 9.23
C LEU A 173 -14.41 39.74 10.32
N SER A 174 -14.55 38.42 10.11
CA SER A 174 -14.06 37.45 11.09
C SER A 174 -12.53 37.32 11.01
N PRO A 175 -11.84 37.04 12.13
CA PRO A 175 -10.38 36.85 12.11
C PRO A 175 -9.90 35.80 11.09
N PRO A 176 -10.58 34.64 10.92
CA PRO A 176 -10.21 33.69 9.87
C PRO A 176 -10.38 34.24 8.45
N ALA A 177 -11.42 35.05 8.20
CA ALA A 177 -11.62 35.68 6.89
C ALA A 177 -10.55 36.76 6.61
N GLN A 178 -10.15 37.53 7.63
CA GLN A 178 -9.05 38.49 7.53
C GLN A 178 -7.74 37.79 7.16
N ALA A 179 -7.40 36.68 7.83
CA ALA A 179 -6.19 35.93 7.53
C ALA A 179 -6.13 35.44 6.07
N VAL A 180 -7.28 35.04 5.50
CA VAL A 180 -7.34 34.64 4.09
C VAL A 180 -7.22 35.86 3.16
N LEU A 181 -7.88 36.97 3.49
CA LEU A 181 -7.77 38.22 2.74
C LEU A 181 -6.31 38.69 2.63
N ASP A 182 -5.59 38.66 3.75
CA ASP A 182 -4.16 39.02 3.80
C ASP A 182 -3.29 38.03 3.03
N ALA A 183 -3.62 36.73 3.08
CA ALA A 183 -2.88 35.69 2.40
C ALA A 183 -3.03 35.73 0.88
N VAL A 184 -4.20 36.05 0.34
CA VAL A 184 -4.45 35.96 -1.11
C VAL A 184 -4.43 37.31 -1.81
N ALA A 185 -4.60 38.42 -1.07
CA ALA A 185 -4.60 39.79 -1.60
C ALA A 185 -5.41 39.92 -2.91
N PRO A 186 -6.71 39.62 -2.89
CA PRO A 186 -7.54 39.55 -4.09
C PRO A 186 -7.68 40.93 -4.72
N ALA A 187 -7.83 41.00 -6.04
CA ALA A 187 -8.03 42.26 -6.76
C ALA A 187 -9.29 43.01 -6.32
N ARG A 188 -10.31 42.29 -5.85
CA ARG A 188 -11.55 42.84 -5.30
C ARG A 188 -11.93 42.17 -3.98
N HIS A 189 -12.35 42.99 -3.03
CA HIS A 189 -12.91 42.56 -1.75
C HIS A 189 -14.31 43.17 -1.60
N LEU A 190 -15.32 42.32 -1.45
CA LEU A 190 -16.73 42.74 -1.33
C LEU A 190 -17.29 42.31 0.03
N THR A 191 -18.18 43.13 0.58
CA THR A 191 -18.93 42.81 1.79
C THR A 191 -20.36 42.45 1.42
N VAL A 192 -20.77 41.20 1.68
CA VAL A 192 -22.14 40.74 1.44
C VAL A 192 -23.10 41.33 2.48
N PRO A 193 -24.35 41.68 2.10
CA PRO A 193 -25.38 42.09 3.05
C PRO A 193 -25.63 41.05 4.16
N SER A 194 -26.08 41.52 5.32
CA SER A 194 -26.46 40.62 6.42
C SER A 194 -27.75 39.85 6.10
N VAL A 195 -27.98 38.74 6.81
CA VAL A 195 -29.23 37.97 6.64
C VAL A 195 -30.43 38.83 7.04
N GLU A 196 -30.28 39.62 8.11
CA GLU A 196 -31.30 40.57 8.56
C GLU A 196 -31.61 41.64 7.50
N GLU A 197 -30.59 42.21 6.85
CA GLU A 197 -30.77 43.18 5.76
C GLU A 197 -31.53 42.56 4.59
N LEU A 198 -31.14 41.35 4.17
CA LEU A 198 -31.77 40.62 3.06
C LEU A 198 -33.21 40.17 3.38
N LEU A 199 -33.54 39.98 4.66
CA LEU A 199 -34.90 39.67 5.11
C LEU A 199 -35.76 40.93 5.34
N SER A 200 -35.14 42.06 5.64
CA SER A 200 -35.86 43.33 5.93
C SER A 200 -36.54 43.95 4.71
N SER A 201 -36.12 43.56 3.50
CA SER A 201 -36.57 44.15 2.24
C SER A 201 -37.07 43.08 1.27
N SER A 202 -38.14 43.39 0.55
CA SER A 202 -38.59 42.57 -0.58
C SER A 202 -37.77 42.91 -1.82
N HIS A 203 -37.14 41.91 -2.41
CA HIS A 203 -36.31 42.07 -3.60
C HIS A 203 -37.07 41.65 -4.86
N PRO A 204 -37.01 42.43 -5.96
CA PRO A 204 -37.61 42.02 -7.23
C PRO A 204 -37.06 40.68 -7.71
N THR A 205 -37.92 39.83 -8.28
CA THR A 205 -37.50 38.53 -8.82
C THR A 205 -36.41 38.72 -9.87
N TYR A 206 -35.27 38.06 -9.68
CA TYR A 206 -34.24 37.97 -10.71
C TYR A 206 -34.64 36.86 -11.70
N VAL A 207 -35.01 37.23 -12.92
CA VAL A 207 -35.49 36.28 -13.92
C VAL A 207 -34.32 35.56 -14.57
N TRP A 208 -34.28 34.23 -14.45
CA TRP A 208 -33.26 33.38 -15.05
C TRP A 208 -33.91 32.24 -15.84
N ASN A 209 -34.11 32.47 -17.13
CA ASN A 209 -34.89 31.60 -18.03
C ASN A 209 -34.02 30.58 -18.78
N LYS A 210 -33.08 29.93 -18.07
CA LYS A 210 -32.23 28.89 -18.65
C LYS A 210 -32.84 27.50 -18.49
N THR A 211 -32.71 26.63 -19.49
CA THR A 211 -33.11 25.22 -19.37
C THR A 211 -31.94 24.37 -18.85
N PHE A 212 -32.22 23.16 -18.36
CA PHE A 212 -31.17 22.26 -17.89
C PHE A 212 -30.17 21.94 -19.00
N GLU A 213 -30.65 21.69 -20.21
CA GLU A 213 -29.83 21.34 -21.39
C GLU A 213 -28.85 22.45 -21.75
N GLU A 214 -29.25 23.72 -21.58
CA GLU A 214 -28.41 24.88 -21.88
C GLU A 214 -27.23 25.04 -20.91
N VAL A 215 -27.39 24.59 -19.65
CA VAL A 215 -26.42 24.88 -18.57
C VAL A 215 -25.87 23.64 -17.88
N GLN A 216 -26.20 22.44 -18.36
CA GLN A 216 -25.80 21.16 -17.71
C GLN A 216 -24.30 21.05 -17.45
N ASN A 217 -23.47 21.57 -18.36
CA ASN A 217 -22.00 21.55 -18.25
C ASN A 217 -21.43 22.76 -17.54
N ASP A 218 -22.26 23.75 -17.19
CA ASP A 218 -21.80 24.93 -16.48
C ASP A 218 -21.48 24.59 -15.02
N PRO A 219 -20.43 25.23 -14.43
CA PRO A 219 -20.16 25.12 -13.01
C PRO A 219 -21.34 25.63 -12.17
N PHE A 220 -21.79 24.81 -11.23
CA PHE A 220 -22.78 25.14 -10.21
C PHE A 220 -22.10 25.69 -8.95
N VAL A 221 -21.09 24.98 -8.43
CA VAL A 221 -20.30 25.40 -7.27
C VAL A 221 -18.89 24.82 -7.36
N VAL A 222 -17.91 25.54 -6.83
CA VAL A 222 -16.55 25.03 -6.60
C VAL A 222 -16.37 24.76 -5.12
N MET A 223 -15.91 23.56 -4.81
CA MET A 223 -15.48 23.11 -3.48
C MET A 223 -14.01 22.71 -3.55
N HIS A 224 -13.46 22.17 -2.46
CA HIS A 224 -12.12 21.60 -2.50
C HIS A 224 -12.04 20.28 -1.72
N THR A 225 -11.03 19.47 -2.04
CA THR A 225 -10.67 18.29 -1.25
C THR A 225 -10.05 18.72 0.08
N SER A 226 -10.11 17.87 1.11
CA SER A 226 -9.60 18.20 2.45
C SER A 226 -8.07 18.25 2.56
N GLY A 227 -7.33 17.86 1.52
CA GLY A 227 -5.86 17.90 1.50
C GLY A 227 -5.15 16.78 2.30
N THR A 228 -5.79 15.62 2.49
CA THR A 228 -5.21 14.54 3.32
C THR A 228 -3.91 13.94 2.75
N THR A 229 -3.67 14.09 1.45
CA THR A 229 -2.49 13.59 0.72
C THR A 229 -1.62 14.71 0.10
N GLY A 230 -1.84 15.98 0.48
CA GLY A 230 -1.12 17.14 -0.08
C GLY A 230 -1.96 18.42 -0.02
N LEU A 231 -1.60 19.44 -0.81
CA LEU A 231 -2.41 20.66 -0.88
C LEU A 231 -3.84 20.36 -1.39
N PRO A 232 -4.87 21.01 -0.83
CA PRO A 232 -6.24 20.84 -1.27
C PRO A 232 -6.40 21.21 -2.75
N LYS A 233 -7.21 20.44 -3.48
CA LYS A 233 -7.48 20.64 -4.91
C LYS A 233 -8.93 21.07 -5.11
N PRO A 234 -9.23 21.96 -6.07
CA PRO A 234 -10.61 22.35 -6.33
C PRO A 234 -11.39 21.21 -7.00
N ILE A 235 -12.66 21.07 -6.62
CA ILE A 235 -13.64 20.16 -7.21
C ILE A 235 -14.81 21.00 -7.70
N ILE A 236 -15.11 20.86 -8.99
CA ILE A 236 -16.18 21.61 -9.65
C ILE A 236 -17.38 20.69 -9.80
N TRP A 237 -18.49 21.04 -9.17
CA TRP A 237 -19.78 20.43 -9.48
C TRP A 237 -20.45 21.24 -10.59
N THR A 238 -20.87 20.56 -11.66
CA THR A 238 -21.72 21.16 -12.68
C THR A 238 -23.19 20.98 -12.32
N HIS A 239 -24.08 21.65 -13.06
CA HIS A 239 -25.52 21.38 -12.97
C HIS A 239 -25.84 19.89 -13.21
N GLU A 240 -25.13 19.25 -14.15
CA GLU A 240 -25.24 17.82 -14.39
C GLU A 240 -24.80 16.99 -13.19
N THR A 241 -23.67 17.30 -12.55
CA THR A 241 -23.22 16.61 -11.32
C THR A 241 -24.30 16.66 -10.24
N CYS A 242 -24.87 17.84 -9.98
CA CYS A 242 -25.95 18.01 -9.01
C CYS A 242 -27.18 17.18 -9.37
N ALA A 243 -27.63 17.24 -10.64
CA ALA A 243 -28.80 16.49 -11.10
C ALA A 243 -28.59 14.97 -10.98
N ARG A 244 -27.39 14.46 -11.28
CA ARG A 244 -27.05 13.04 -11.09
C ARG A 244 -27.14 12.62 -9.63
N VAL A 245 -26.61 13.42 -8.70
CA VAL A 245 -26.70 13.12 -7.25
C VAL A 245 -28.16 13.11 -6.78
N VAL A 246 -28.99 14.06 -7.22
CA VAL A 246 -30.43 14.07 -6.90
C VAL A 246 -31.13 12.84 -7.51
N ASN A 247 -30.90 12.56 -8.79
CA ASN A 247 -31.58 11.47 -9.47
C ASN A 247 -31.19 10.09 -8.91
N ALA A 248 -29.93 9.89 -8.54
CA ALA A 248 -29.47 8.63 -7.95
C ALA A 248 -30.17 8.31 -6.62
N LYS A 249 -30.49 9.33 -5.80
CA LYS A 249 -31.26 9.17 -4.56
C LYS A 249 -32.73 8.79 -4.78
N ASN A 250 -33.25 8.98 -5.99
CA ASN A 250 -34.61 8.66 -6.37
C ASN A 250 -34.71 7.37 -7.21
N ASP A 251 -33.60 6.67 -7.42
CA ASP A 251 -33.63 5.41 -8.15
C ASP A 251 -34.46 4.34 -7.43
N ARG A 252 -34.98 3.41 -8.22
CA ARG A 252 -35.89 2.38 -7.70
C ARG A 252 -35.15 1.42 -6.79
N GLU A 253 -35.62 1.36 -5.55
CA GLU A 253 -35.19 0.41 -4.53
C GLU A 253 -35.30 -1.05 -5.02
N PRO A 254 -34.23 -1.85 -4.94
CA PRO A 254 -34.31 -3.29 -5.15
C PRO A 254 -35.28 -3.95 -4.17
N LYS A 255 -36.00 -4.99 -4.61
CA LYS A 255 -37.00 -5.68 -3.78
C LYS A 255 -36.40 -6.11 -2.44
N GLY A 256 -37.02 -5.71 -1.34
CA GLY A 256 -36.59 -6.05 0.03
C GLY A 256 -35.46 -5.20 0.61
N ASN A 257 -35.02 -4.14 -0.09
CA ASN A 257 -34.02 -3.20 0.43
C ASN A 257 -34.64 -1.80 0.47
N SER A 258 -34.54 -1.09 1.60
CA SER A 258 -34.98 0.31 1.72
C SER A 258 -33.82 1.25 1.46
N SER A 259 -34.04 2.45 0.90
CA SER A 259 -33.01 3.48 0.81
C SER A 259 -32.77 4.13 2.18
N VAL A 260 -31.49 4.38 2.50
CA VAL A 260 -31.10 5.18 3.67
C VAL A 260 -31.73 6.57 3.60
N GLU A 261 -31.64 7.22 2.44
CA GLU A 261 -32.21 8.55 2.21
C GLU A 261 -33.72 8.55 2.42
N ARG A 262 -34.43 7.62 1.79
CA ARG A 262 -35.89 7.58 1.87
C ARG A 262 -36.41 7.23 3.26
N LEU A 263 -35.74 6.32 3.97
CA LEU A 263 -36.20 5.88 5.29
C LEU A 263 -35.80 6.85 6.40
N LEU A 264 -34.59 7.41 6.33
CA LEU A 264 -33.99 8.14 7.46
C LEU A 264 -33.86 9.65 7.24
N LEU A 265 -33.89 10.16 5.99
CA LEU A 265 -33.56 11.57 5.72
C LEU A 265 -34.67 12.36 5.03
N ASN A 266 -35.34 11.80 4.02
CA ASN A 266 -36.27 12.55 3.19
C ASN A 266 -37.46 13.08 4.01
N GLY A 267 -37.69 14.39 3.94
CA GLY A 267 -38.76 15.08 4.67
C GLY A 267 -38.55 15.17 6.18
N LYS A 268 -37.33 14.93 6.66
CA LYS A 268 -36.97 14.95 8.09
C LYS A 268 -36.32 16.26 8.50
N ARG A 269 -36.34 16.53 9.81
CA ARG A 269 -35.55 17.58 10.46
C ARG A 269 -34.19 17.01 10.83
N ILE A 270 -33.12 17.55 10.28
CA ILE A 270 -31.79 16.93 10.33
C ILE A 270 -30.78 17.89 10.92
N ILE A 271 -30.21 17.53 12.08
CA ILE A 271 -29.05 18.25 12.60
C ILE A 271 -27.82 17.86 11.80
N VAL A 272 -27.03 18.83 11.36
CA VAL A 272 -25.78 18.59 10.64
C VAL A 272 -24.66 19.42 11.28
N THR A 273 -23.63 18.75 11.80
CA THR A 273 -22.50 19.43 12.47
C THR A 273 -21.32 19.74 11.54
N LEU A 274 -21.39 19.35 10.28
CA LEU A 274 -20.34 19.69 9.30
C LEU A 274 -20.45 21.16 8.88
N PRO A 275 -19.33 21.87 8.70
CA PRO A 275 -19.35 23.27 8.29
C PRO A 275 -19.84 23.44 6.83
N PRO A 276 -20.36 24.61 6.43
CA PRO A 276 -21.00 24.80 5.12
C PRO A 276 -20.00 24.93 3.96
N PHE A 277 -18.73 25.19 4.27
CA PHE A 277 -17.62 25.06 3.31
C PHE A 277 -17.20 23.59 3.08
N HIS A 278 -17.74 22.64 3.85
CA HIS A 278 -17.58 21.21 3.59
C HIS A 278 -18.74 20.71 2.71
N GLY A 279 -18.43 19.85 1.74
CA GLY A 279 -19.41 19.38 0.75
C GLY A 279 -20.66 18.72 1.37
N ALA A 280 -20.55 18.11 2.56
CA ALA A 280 -21.68 17.46 3.21
C ALA A 280 -22.82 18.41 3.62
N LEU A 281 -22.55 19.51 4.37
CA LEU A 281 -23.62 20.43 4.77
C LEU A 281 -24.17 21.18 3.56
N LEU A 282 -23.31 21.64 2.66
CA LEU A 282 -23.76 22.28 1.42
C LEU A 282 -24.62 21.33 0.58
N ALA A 283 -24.26 20.05 0.48
CA ALA A 283 -25.08 19.06 -0.21
C ALA A 283 -26.41 18.81 0.50
N GLN A 284 -26.46 18.79 1.83
CA GLN A 284 -27.74 18.67 2.54
C GLN A 284 -28.65 19.88 2.31
N LEU A 285 -28.09 21.09 2.21
CA LEU A 285 -28.83 22.31 1.87
C LEU A 285 -29.34 22.30 0.42
N VAL A 286 -28.50 21.93 -0.54
CA VAL A 286 -28.82 22.06 -1.98
C VAL A 286 -29.51 20.81 -2.55
N VAL A 287 -28.96 19.63 -2.29
CA VAL A 287 -29.42 18.33 -2.86
C VAL A 287 -30.09 17.43 -1.82
N GLY A 288 -30.43 17.97 -0.66
CA GLY A 288 -31.26 17.37 0.38
C GLY A 288 -32.55 18.16 0.59
N ALA A 289 -32.44 19.36 1.17
CA ALA A 289 -33.57 20.22 1.54
C ALA A 289 -34.45 20.58 0.34
N ILE A 290 -33.87 21.18 -0.70
CA ILE A 290 -34.62 21.66 -1.88
C ILE A 290 -35.38 20.51 -2.58
N PRO A 291 -34.75 19.39 -2.95
CA PRO A 291 -35.46 18.30 -3.62
C PRO A 291 -36.41 17.48 -2.71
N TYR A 292 -36.09 17.27 -1.43
CA TYR A 292 -36.77 16.28 -0.58
C TYR A 292 -37.51 16.87 0.64
N GLY A 293 -37.41 18.17 0.88
CA GLY A 293 -38.11 18.84 1.97
C GLY A 293 -37.48 18.58 3.34
N ASN A 294 -36.18 18.27 3.37
CA ASN A 294 -35.45 18.15 4.62
C ASN A 294 -35.30 19.53 5.25
N VAL A 295 -35.55 19.66 6.55
CA VAL A 295 -35.25 20.89 7.30
C VAL A 295 -33.86 20.73 7.90
N VAL A 296 -32.87 21.41 7.35
CA VAL A 296 -31.47 21.31 7.81
C VAL A 296 -31.26 22.22 9.01
N ILE A 297 -30.84 21.66 10.14
CA ILE A 297 -30.56 22.37 11.38
C ILE A 297 -29.04 22.41 11.57
N ALA A 298 -28.45 23.61 11.56
CA ALA A 298 -27.01 23.81 11.71
C ALA A 298 -26.69 24.53 13.04
N PRO A 299 -25.95 23.88 13.96
CA PRO A 299 -25.37 24.57 15.12
C PRO A 299 -24.32 25.60 14.65
N VAL A 300 -24.53 26.87 14.97
CA VAL A 300 -23.65 27.96 14.56
C VAL A 300 -22.59 28.19 15.64
N VAL A 301 -21.43 27.59 15.43
CA VAL A 301 -20.24 27.79 16.27
C VAL A 301 -19.03 28.12 15.42
N THR A 302 -18.10 28.89 16.00
CA THR A 302 -16.83 29.26 15.35
C THR A 302 -15.84 28.09 15.33
N ALA A 303 -15.83 27.30 16.40
CA ALA A 303 -15.04 26.08 16.54
C ALA A 303 -15.67 24.88 15.80
N ILE A 304 -15.04 23.71 15.91
CA ILE A 304 -15.67 22.44 15.48
C ILE A 304 -16.82 22.14 16.45
N PRO A 305 -18.05 21.85 15.99
CA PRO A 305 -19.15 21.53 16.90
C PRO A 305 -18.88 20.28 17.73
N THR A 306 -19.26 20.32 19.01
CA THR A 306 -19.12 19.22 19.98
C THR A 306 -20.44 18.45 20.18
N ALA A 307 -20.40 17.33 20.90
CA ALA A 307 -21.59 16.61 21.34
C ALA A 307 -22.54 17.48 22.17
N GLN A 308 -21.98 18.36 23.01
CA GLN A 308 -22.77 19.32 23.78
C GLN A 308 -23.54 20.28 22.87
N ASN A 309 -22.91 20.77 21.79
CA ASN A 309 -23.59 21.66 20.84
C ASN A 309 -24.76 20.97 20.13
N VAL A 310 -24.67 19.66 19.88
CA VAL A 310 -25.80 18.87 19.33
C VAL A 310 -26.97 18.85 20.32
N VAL A 311 -26.70 18.54 21.58
CA VAL A 311 -27.73 18.52 22.64
C VAL A 311 -28.34 19.89 22.88
N ASP A 312 -27.52 20.95 22.89
CA ASP A 312 -28.01 22.33 23.06
C ASP A 312 -28.87 22.80 21.89
N ALA A 313 -28.59 22.33 20.67
CA ALA A 313 -29.45 22.54 19.52
C ALA A 313 -30.77 21.77 19.66
N LEU A 314 -30.73 20.49 20.05
CA LEU A 314 -31.93 19.67 20.28
C LEU A 314 -32.86 20.25 21.36
N LYS A 315 -32.31 20.89 22.39
CA LYS A 315 -33.09 21.58 23.43
C LYS A 315 -33.86 22.79 22.90
N GLN A 316 -33.40 23.40 21.81
CA GLN A 316 -33.98 24.61 21.24
C GLN A 316 -34.90 24.32 20.05
N THR A 317 -34.57 23.30 19.26
CA THR A 317 -35.34 22.89 18.10
C THR A 317 -35.36 21.36 17.97
N PRO A 318 -36.55 20.73 17.82
CA PRO A 318 -36.63 19.29 17.68
C PRO A 318 -36.02 18.84 16.35
N ALA A 319 -35.37 17.68 16.34
CA ALA A 319 -34.84 17.04 15.14
C ALA A 319 -35.21 15.55 15.13
N ASP A 320 -35.28 14.95 13.95
CA ASP A 320 -35.51 13.52 13.77
C ASP A 320 -34.19 12.75 13.75
N VAL A 321 -33.19 13.28 13.05
CA VAL A 321 -31.91 12.59 12.78
C VAL A 321 -30.76 13.57 12.92
N ALA A 322 -29.60 13.08 13.34
CA ALA A 322 -28.36 13.86 13.31
C ALA A 322 -27.33 13.23 12.37
N ILE A 323 -26.71 14.06 11.53
CA ILE A 323 -25.55 13.72 10.70
C ILE A 323 -24.31 14.32 11.38
N LEU A 324 -23.47 13.45 11.92
CA LEU A 324 -22.35 13.81 12.77
C LEU A 324 -21.01 13.39 12.16
N VAL A 325 -19.94 14.10 12.53
CA VAL A 325 -18.58 13.62 12.29
C VAL A 325 -18.17 12.62 13.38
N PRO A 326 -17.25 11.68 13.12
CA PRO A 326 -16.85 10.66 14.10
C PRO A 326 -16.40 11.20 15.46
N SER A 327 -15.71 12.35 15.50
CA SER A 327 -15.26 12.96 16.75
C SER A 327 -16.43 13.32 17.68
N VAL A 328 -17.55 13.81 17.12
CA VAL A 328 -18.76 14.12 17.89
C VAL A 328 -19.44 12.85 18.39
N VAL A 329 -19.41 11.78 17.59
CA VAL A 329 -19.94 10.47 18.02
C VAL A 329 -19.07 9.87 19.13
N ALA A 330 -17.75 10.02 19.05
CA ALA A 330 -16.81 9.61 20.10
C ALA A 330 -17.05 10.37 21.41
N GLU A 331 -17.26 11.69 21.35
CA GLU A 331 -17.63 12.49 22.53
C GLU A 331 -18.96 12.02 23.16
N LEU A 332 -19.95 11.64 22.34
CA LEU A 332 -21.20 11.04 22.84
C LEU A 332 -20.94 9.70 23.54
N ALA A 333 -20.10 8.83 22.97
CA ALA A 333 -19.73 7.55 23.58
C ALA A 333 -19.09 7.73 24.96
N GLN A 334 -18.32 8.80 25.13
CA GLN A 334 -17.62 9.14 26.38
C GLN A 334 -18.50 9.89 27.39
N ASN A 335 -19.67 10.39 26.99
CA ASN A 335 -20.57 11.14 27.85
C ASN A 335 -21.99 10.51 27.90
N PRO A 336 -22.24 9.62 28.88
CA PRO A 336 -23.51 8.90 28.98
C PRO A 336 -24.74 9.79 29.09
N GLU A 337 -24.65 10.97 29.72
CA GLU A 337 -25.79 11.88 29.86
C GLU A 337 -26.19 12.50 28.52
N LEU A 338 -25.20 12.92 27.72
CA LEU A 338 -25.45 13.46 26.38
C LEU A 338 -25.96 12.38 25.42
N LEU A 339 -25.39 11.17 25.49
CA LEU A 339 -25.87 10.03 24.70
C LEU A 339 -27.31 9.65 25.05
N GLU A 340 -27.65 9.62 26.35
CA GLU A 340 -29.02 9.35 26.79
C GLU A 340 -30.00 10.41 26.27
N TYR A 341 -29.62 11.69 26.34
CA TYR A 341 -30.42 12.78 25.78
C TYR A 341 -30.64 12.63 24.27
N CYS A 342 -29.58 12.36 23.50
CA CYS A 342 -29.68 12.09 22.07
C CYS A 342 -30.57 10.87 21.78
N SER A 343 -30.40 9.77 22.50
CA SER A 343 -31.16 8.53 22.29
C SER A 343 -32.68 8.67 22.54
N THR A 344 -33.07 9.64 23.38
CA THR A 344 -34.47 9.91 23.72
C THR A 344 -35.12 10.94 22.79
N HIS A 345 -34.33 11.75 22.09
CA HIS A 345 -34.82 12.85 21.24
C HIS A 345 -34.57 12.65 19.74
N LEU A 346 -33.74 11.68 19.34
CA LEU A 346 -33.43 11.37 17.94
C LEU A 346 -33.84 9.94 17.58
N GLN A 347 -34.30 9.76 16.35
CA GLN A 347 -34.60 8.45 15.76
C GLN A 347 -33.31 7.72 15.34
N ALA A 348 -32.32 8.46 14.85
CA ALA A 348 -31.07 7.90 14.33
C ALA A 348 -29.91 8.90 14.37
N ILE A 349 -28.68 8.37 14.45
CA ILE A 349 -27.46 9.10 14.11
C ILE A 349 -26.85 8.47 12.86
N LEU A 350 -26.55 9.30 11.86
CA LEU A 350 -25.67 8.95 10.75
C LEU A 350 -24.30 9.58 10.99
N TYR A 351 -23.22 8.82 10.87
CA TYR A 351 -21.87 9.38 10.87
C TYR A 351 -21.27 9.38 9.47
N ILE A 352 -20.52 10.43 9.12
CA ILE A 352 -19.94 10.62 7.78
C ILE A 352 -18.58 11.32 7.84
N GLY A 353 -17.77 11.09 6.82
CA GLY A 353 -16.55 11.86 6.54
C GLY A 353 -15.28 11.31 7.18
N GLY A 354 -15.37 10.24 7.97
CA GLY A 354 -14.25 9.52 8.54
C GLY A 354 -14.72 8.23 9.22
N ASP A 355 -13.76 7.45 9.71
CA ASP A 355 -14.01 6.22 10.44
C ASP A 355 -14.33 6.46 11.91
N LEU A 356 -15.06 5.53 12.51
CA LEU A 356 -15.44 5.55 13.92
C LEU A 356 -14.87 4.31 14.61
N PRO A 357 -14.11 4.45 15.72
CA PRO A 357 -13.60 3.30 16.47
C PRO A 357 -14.71 2.33 16.87
N GLN A 358 -14.46 1.03 16.72
CA GLN A 358 -15.48 0.00 16.88
C GLN A 358 -16.09 0.03 18.30
N ASP A 359 -15.26 0.18 19.32
CA ASP A 359 -15.65 0.24 20.73
C ASP A 359 -16.55 1.46 21.04
N LEU A 360 -16.19 2.64 20.55
CA LEU A 360 -16.97 3.86 20.72
C LEU A 360 -18.30 3.81 19.96
N GLY A 361 -18.27 3.27 18.73
CA GLY A 361 -19.48 3.06 17.96
C GLY A 361 -20.41 2.03 18.58
N ASP A 362 -19.88 0.94 19.16
CA ASP A 362 -20.66 -0.07 19.88
C ASP A 362 -21.36 0.51 21.12
N ILE A 363 -20.69 1.41 21.86
CA ILE A 363 -21.31 2.12 22.99
C ILE A 363 -22.54 2.92 22.52
N VAL A 364 -22.39 3.73 21.47
CA VAL A 364 -23.49 4.55 20.93
C VAL A 364 -24.59 3.67 20.33
N ALA A 365 -24.21 2.65 19.56
CA ALA A 365 -25.12 1.72 18.90
C ALA A 365 -25.91 0.86 19.90
N SER A 366 -25.35 0.58 21.09
CA SER A 366 -26.08 -0.11 22.16
C SER A 366 -27.30 0.68 22.64
N LYS A 367 -27.25 2.02 22.55
CA LYS A 367 -28.27 2.94 23.05
C LYS A 367 -29.22 3.43 21.97
N MET A 368 -28.76 3.67 20.76
CA MET A 368 -29.60 4.18 19.68
C MET A 368 -29.18 3.68 18.30
N TYR A 369 -30.01 3.93 17.29
CA TYR A 369 -29.73 3.48 15.93
C TYR A 369 -28.63 4.34 15.29
N LEU A 370 -27.45 3.74 15.09
CA LEU A 370 -26.26 4.34 14.48
C LEU A 370 -25.99 3.74 13.09
N ARG A 371 -25.64 4.56 12.11
CA ARG A 371 -25.25 4.10 10.77
C ARG A 371 -24.12 4.90 10.14
N CYS A 372 -23.25 4.22 9.42
CA CYS A 372 -22.30 4.84 8.51
C CYS A 372 -23.02 5.37 7.28
N GLN A 373 -22.78 6.64 6.95
CA GLN A 373 -23.08 7.21 5.64
C GLN A 373 -21.76 7.53 4.95
N TRP A 374 -21.55 6.95 3.76
CA TRP A 374 -20.30 7.10 3.01
C TRP A 374 -20.48 8.13 1.89
N GLY A 375 -19.45 8.93 1.64
CA GLY A 375 -19.41 9.89 0.54
C GLY A 375 -18.05 10.56 0.42
N ALA A 376 -17.79 11.17 -0.75
CA ALA A 376 -16.60 11.94 -1.05
C ALA A 376 -16.98 13.24 -1.78
N THR A 377 -16.09 14.24 -1.83
CA THR A 377 -16.38 15.50 -2.53
C THR A 377 -16.56 15.28 -4.04
N GLU A 378 -15.79 14.34 -4.59
CA GLU A 378 -15.78 13.96 -6.01
C GLU A 378 -17.07 13.24 -6.45
N THR A 379 -17.64 12.42 -5.57
CA THR A 379 -18.82 11.59 -5.88
C THR A 379 -20.12 12.13 -5.28
N GLY A 380 -20.00 13.06 -4.33
CA GLY A 380 -21.09 13.40 -3.41
C GLY A 380 -21.39 12.30 -2.40
N ILE A 381 -22.51 12.47 -1.70
CA ILE A 381 -23.09 11.45 -0.82
C ILE A 381 -23.82 10.45 -1.71
N VAL A 382 -23.26 9.25 -1.85
CA VAL A 382 -23.81 8.21 -2.73
C VAL A 382 -24.97 7.50 -2.04
N PRO A 383 -26.03 7.12 -2.77
CA PRO A 383 -27.18 6.43 -2.19
C PRO A 383 -26.81 5.04 -1.65
N GLN A 384 -27.36 4.74 -0.47
CA GLN A 384 -27.14 3.49 0.24
C GLN A 384 -28.45 2.77 0.54
N LEU A 385 -28.34 1.46 0.75
CA LEU A 385 -29.45 0.56 1.05
C LEU A 385 -29.37 0.02 2.47
N LEU A 386 -30.55 -0.24 3.03
CA LEU A 386 -30.80 -0.95 4.27
C LEU A 386 -31.47 -2.28 3.93
N PRO A 387 -30.70 -3.36 3.70
CA PRO A 387 -31.25 -4.70 3.63
C PRO A 387 -31.88 -5.10 4.99
N PRO A 388 -32.68 -6.18 5.05
CA PRO A 388 -33.42 -6.56 6.25
C PRO A 388 -32.56 -6.66 7.52
N GLU A 389 -31.32 -7.14 7.41
CA GLU A 389 -30.35 -7.29 8.50
C GLU A 389 -29.86 -5.95 9.07
N LEU A 390 -29.93 -4.90 8.26
CA LEU A 390 -29.52 -3.54 8.60
C LEU A 390 -30.71 -2.64 8.96
N LEU A 391 -31.96 -3.13 8.98
CA LEU A 391 -33.11 -2.30 9.37
C LEU A 391 -33.08 -1.98 10.88
N PRO A 392 -33.66 -0.83 11.31
CA PRO A 392 -33.80 -0.50 12.73
C PRO A 392 -34.54 -1.56 13.56
N SER A 393 -35.46 -2.29 12.92
CA SER A 393 -36.26 -3.35 13.54
C SER A 393 -35.52 -4.69 13.68
N ALA A 394 -34.35 -4.86 13.06
CA ALA A 394 -33.60 -6.11 13.09
C ALA A 394 -32.80 -6.26 14.38
N SER A 395 -32.73 -7.49 14.91
CA SER A 395 -31.91 -7.78 16.10
C SER A 395 -30.43 -7.51 15.87
N THR A 396 -29.93 -7.82 14.67
CA THR A 396 -28.54 -7.56 14.22
C THR A 396 -28.32 -6.10 13.78
N GLY A 397 -29.39 -5.32 13.65
CA GLY A 397 -29.33 -3.98 13.07
C GLY A 397 -28.34 -3.11 13.85
N ARG A 398 -28.40 -3.11 15.18
CA ARG A 398 -27.50 -2.27 15.98
C ARG A 398 -26.04 -2.75 15.95
N GLU A 399 -25.78 -4.04 15.76
CA GLU A 399 -24.41 -4.61 15.73
C GLU A 399 -23.69 -4.32 14.41
N LEU A 400 -24.43 -4.14 13.32
CA LEU A 400 -23.89 -3.93 11.97
C LEU A 400 -23.76 -2.45 11.58
N TRP A 401 -23.62 -1.54 12.54
CA TRP A 401 -23.67 -0.09 12.34
C TRP A 401 -22.61 0.49 11.41
N SER A 402 -21.45 -0.18 11.31
CA SER A 402 -20.32 0.22 10.45
C SER A 402 -20.40 -0.35 9.03
N TYR A 403 -21.37 -1.20 8.73
CA TYR A 403 -21.54 -1.80 7.40
C TYR A 403 -22.46 -0.96 6.52
N VAL A 404 -22.05 -0.80 5.26
CA VAL A 404 -22.79 -0.09 4.21
C VAL A 404 -23.15 -1.03 3.06
N LYS A 405 -24.29 -0.78 2.43
CA LYS A 405 -24.67 -1.40 1.15
C LYS A 405 -24.86 -0.30 0.12
N PHE A 406 -24.04 -0.28 -0.92
CA PHE A 406 -24.18 0.69 -1.99
C PHE A 406 -25.40 0.38 -2.87
N HIS A 407 -26.15 1.40 -3.26
CA HIS A 407 -27.23 1.23 -4.23
C HIS A 407 -26.64 0.83 -5.60
N PRO A 408 -27.20 -0.15 -6.33
CA PRO A 408 -26.65 -0.61 -7.61
C PRO A 408 -26.49 0.50 -8.67
N CYS A 409 -27.32 1.55 -8.63
CA CYS A 409 -27.20 2.69 -9.55
C CYS A 409 -25.88 3.47 -9.43
N VAL A 410 -25.18 3.30 -8.31
CA VAL A 410 -23.88 3.92 -8.05
C VAL A 410 -22.78 3.26 -8.89
N GLY A 411 -22.99 2.02 -9.35
CA GLY A 411 -21.96 1.29 -10.11
C GLY A 411 -20.70 1.01 -9.27
N ALA A 412 -20.88 0.78 -7.97
CA ALA A 412 -19.79 0.49 -7.04
C ALA A 412 -19.15 -0.88 -7.38
N ALA A 413 -17.87 -0.87 -7.75
CA ALA A 413 -17.05 -2.05 -7.98
C ALA A 413 -15.95 -2.13 -6.92
N PHE A 414 -15.55 -3.34 -6.53
CA PHE A 414 -14.52 -3.57 -5.54
C PHE A 414 -13.43 -4.45 -6.13
N ASP A 415 -12.24 -3.89 -6.30
CA ASP A 415 -11.10 -4.60 -6.86
C ASP A 415 -10.25 -5.20 -5.74
N GLU A 416 -9.87 -6.46 -5.89
CA GLU A 416 -8.76 -7.02 -5.13
C GLU A 416 -7.49 -6.28 -5.57
N VAL A 417 -6.79 -5.63 -4.62
CA VAL A 417 -5.77 -4.63 -4.94
C VAL A 417 -4.60 -5.23 -5.74
N ALA A 418 -4.70 -5.09 -7.06
CA ALA A 418 -3.65 -5.15 -8.06
C ALA A 418 -4.02 -4.11 -9.13
N ASP A 419 -3.29 -3.01 -9.18
CA ASP A 419 -3.58 -1.90 -10.11
C ASP A 419 -3.51 -2.29 -11.58
N ASP A 420 -4.47 -1.81 -12.39
CA ASP A 420 -4.29 -1.30 -13.75
C ASP A 420 -5.49 -0.45 -14.25
N LEU A 421 -5.21 0.51 -15.13
CA LEU A 421 -6.06 1.64 -15.58
C LEU A 421 -7.34 1.29 -16.37
N LEU A 422 -8.42 2.04 -16.12
CA LEU A 422 -9.55 2.28 -17.04
C LEU A 422 -9.97 3.76 -17.00
N ASP A 423 -10.02 4.43 -18.15
CA ASP A 423 -10.23 5.89 -18.31
C ASP A 423 -11.63 6.45 -17.92
N LYS A 424 -12.49 5.65 -17.26
CA LYS A 424 -13.90 6.04 -17.01
C LYS A 424 -14.39 5.86 -15.56
N GLU A 425 -13.54 5.38 -14.65
CA GLU A 425 -13.93 5.02 -13.29
C GLU A 425 -13.14 5.84 -12.25
N TYR A 426 -13.80 6.31 -11.18
CA TYR A 426 -13.13 7.04 -10.09
C TYR A 426 -12.70 6.07 -8.99
N ARG A 427 -11.40 6.03 -8.72
CA ARG A 427 -10.79 5.25 -7.63
C ARG A 427 -10.80 6.06 -6.34
N THR A 428 -11.55 5.60 -5.34
CA THR A 428 -11.68 6.31 -4.04
C THR A 428 -10.41 6.24 -3.20
N ARG A 429 -9.59 5.19 -3.42
CA ARG A 429 -8.49 4.75 -2.55
C ARG A 429 -8.97 4.35 -1.14
N ASP A 430 -10.26 4.08 -0.98
CA ASP A 430 -10.81 3.51 0.25
C ASP A 430 -10.80 1.99 0.15
N LEU A 431 -10.27 1.36 1.20
CA LEU A 431 -10.23 -0.07 1.40
C LEU A 431 -11.42 -0.51 2.24
N PHE A 432 -12.13 -1.52 1.75
CA PHE A 432 -13.30 -2.11 2.40
C PHE A 432 -13.10 -3.60 2.68
N GLU A 433 -13.75 -4.05 3.73
CA GLU A 433 -13.87 -5.44 4.13
C GLU A 433 -15.28 -5.94 3.84
N LYS A 434 -15.38 -7.10 3.19
CA LYS A 434 -16.65 -7.79 2.98
C LYS A 434 -17.14 -8.41 4.29
N HIS A 435 -18.44 -8.32 4.58
CA HIS A 435 -19.00 -9.10 5.69
C HIS A 435 -18.89 -10.61 5.40
N PRO A 436 -18.46 -11.45 6.37
CA PRO A 436 -18.17 -12.87 6.13
C PRO A 436 -19.40 -13.69 5.72
N HIS A 437 -20.59 -13.31 6.19
CA HIS A 437 -21.82 -14.10 6.01
C HIS A 437 -22.97 -13.37 5.31
N ILE A 438 -22.89 -12.05 5.11
CA ILE A 438 -24.00 -11.24 4.58
C ILE A 438 -23.52 -10.63 3.27
N SER A 439 -24.15 -11.04 2.18
CA SER A 439 -23.66 -10.69 0.84
C SER A 439 -23.94 -9.23 0.48
N GLY A 440 -22.91 -8.57 -0.07
CA GLY A 440 -23.00 -7.23 -0.64
C GLY A 440 -23.05 -6.10 0.38
N ILE A 441 -22.71 -6.37 1.65
CA ILE A 441 -22.46 -5.31 2.65
C ILE A 441 -20.96 -5.25 2.97
N TRP A 442 -20.48 -4.04 3.24
CA TRP A 442 -19.07 -3.71 3.30
C TRP A 442 -18.77 -2.80 4.48
N ARG A 443 -17.65 -3.00 5.14
CA ARG A 443 -17.15 -2.12 6.22
C ARG A 443 -15.90 -1.41 5.73
N TRP A 444 -15.85 -0.08 5.90
CA TRP A 444 -14.63 0.68 5.58
C TRP A 444 -13.50 0.30 6.55
N ARG A 445 -12.24 0.28 6.08
CA ARG A 445 -11.08 -0.13 6.91
C ARG A 445 -9.92 0.84 6.93
N ALA A 446 -9.59 1.44 5.79
CA ALA A 446 -8.46 2.36 5.68
C ALA A 446 -8.49 3.08 4.34
N ARG A 447 -7.67 4.13 4.23
CA ARG A 447 -7.17 4.60 2.95
C ARG A 447 -6.00 3.73 2.51
N ALA A 448 -5.90 3.45 1.22
CA ALA A 448 -4.72 2.81 0.64
C ALA A 448 -3.44 3.62 0.91
N ASP A 449 -3.56 4.95 0.97
CA ASP A 449 -2.46 5.88 1.25
C ASP A 449 -2.04 5.91 2.74
N ASP A 450 -2.84 5.36 3.66
CA ASP A 450 -2.52 5.27 5.11
C ASP A 450 -1.78 3.98 5.48
N ILE A 451 -1.59 3.07 4.52
CA ILE A 451 -0.85 1.83 4.74
C ILE A 451 0.63 2.15 4.95
N ILE A 452 1.14 1.75 6.11
CA ILE A 452 2.56 1.85 6.43
C ILE A 452 3.28 0.71 5.71
N VAL A 453 4.33 1.04 4.99
CA VAL A 453 5.21 0.08 4.33
C VAL A 453 6.60 0.17 4.95
N PHE A 454 7.00 -0.88 5.67
CA PHE A 454 8.29 -0.97 6.35
C PHE A 454 9.42 -1.35 5.36
N LEU A 455 10.69 -1.16 5.76
CA LEU A 455 11.86 -1.48 4.92
C LEU A 455 11.97 -2.96 4.55
N ASN A 456 11.40 -3.84 5.36
CA ASN A 456 11.33 -5.27 5.08
C ASN A 456 10.24 -5.62 4.03
N GLY A 457 9.50 -4.63 3.53
CA GLY A 457 8.42 -4.81 2.56
C GLY A 457 7.07 -5.20 3.17
N GLU A 458 7.02 -5.39 4.50
CA GLU A 458 5.79 -5.69 5.22
C GLU A 458 4.89 -4.47 5.30
N LYS A 459 3.58 -4.71 5.31
CA LYS A 459 2.55 -3.67 5.30
C LYS A 459 1.70 -3.73 6.56
N THR A 460 1.28 -2.57 7.05
CA THR A 460 0.40 -2.46 8.22
C THR A 460 -0.63 -1.37 8.03
N ASN A 461 -1.87 -1.67 8.40
CA ASN A 461 -2.88 -0.66 8.63
C ASN A 461 -2.78 -0.17 10.09
N PRO A 462 -2.38 1.09 10.34
CA PRO A 462 -2.20 1.61 11.69
C PRO A 462 -3.50 2.05 12.38
N ILE A 463 -4.58 2.24 11.62
CA ILE A 463 -5.75 3.03 12.06
C ILE A 463 -6.40 2.44 13.32
N SER A 464 -6.59 1.12 13.38
CA SER A 464 -7.22 0.48 14.53
C SER A 464 -6.39 0.61 15.81
N MET A 465 -5.05 0.61 15.70
CA MET A 465 -4.16 0.80 16.85
C MET A 465 -4.25 2.23 17.37
N GLU A 466 -4.16 3.23 16.48
CA GLU A 466 -4.26 4.65 16.82
C GLU A 466 -5.59 4.97 17.52
N GLN A 467 -6.68 4.45 16.97
CA GLN A 467 -8.03 4.63 17.51
C GLN A 467 -8.20 3.99 18.89
N HIS A 468 -7.72 2.76 19.08
CA HIS A 468 -7.79 2.06 20.37
C HIS A 468 -7.03 2.82 21.46
N ILE A 469 -5.85 3.35 21.13
CA ILE A 469 -5.05 4.17 22.04
C ILE A 469 -5.81 5.45 22.40
N LEU A 470 -6.40 6.14 21.44
CA LEU A 470 -7.18 7.37 21.72
C LEU A 470 -8.41 7.11 22.57
N ALA A 471 -9.17 6.06 22.27
CA ALA A 471 -10.41 5.75 22.97
C ALA A 471 -10.19 5.44 24.46
N LYS A 472 -9.07 4.79 24.81
CA LYS A 472 -8.74 4.42 26.19
C LYS A 472 -8.02 5.49 27.00
N ASN A 473 -7.55 6.58 26.38
CA ASN A 473 -6.67 7.56 27.03
C ASN A 473 -7.18 9.00 26.84
N PRO A 474 -8.13 9.48 27.66
CA PRO A 474 -8.68 10.85 27.55
C PRO A 474 -7.66 11.98 27.66
N GLN A 475 -6.50 11.73 28.27
CA GLN A 475 -5.37 12.66 28.38
C GLN A 475 -4.54 12.79 27.09
N VAL A 476 -4.86 12.03 26.04
CA VAL A 476 -4.25 12.10 24.71
C VAL A 476 -5.29 12.63 23.73
N SER A 477 -4.98 13.73 23.03
CA SER A 477 -5.85 14.30 22.00
C SER A 477 -5.58 13.71 20.62
N GLY A 478 -4.38 13.19 20.36
CA GLY A 478 -3.97 12.64 19.07
C GLY A 478 -2.96 11.50 19.16
N ALA A 479 -3.07 10.49 18.29
CA ALA A 479 -2.16 9.35 18.23
C ALA A 479 -1.92 8.99 16.76
N LEU A 480 -0.65 8.84 16.37
CA LEU A 480 -0.27 8.51 14.99
C LEU A 480 0.86 7.48 14.99
N VAL A 481 0.59 6.26 14.53
CA VAL A 481 1.59 5.21 14.32
C VAL A 481 2.35 5.52 13.02
N ILE A 482 3.66 5.53 13.08
CA ILE A 482 4.54 5.83 11.95
C ILE A 482 5.51 4.66 11.74
N GLY A 483 6.28 4.69 10.65
CA GLY A 483 7.26 3.64 10.37
C GLY A 483 7.48 3.36 8.88
N SER A 484 6.90 4.15 7.98
CA SER A 484 7.15 4.02 6.55
C SER A 484 8.64 4.21 6.26
N ASN A 485 9.23 3.30 5.48
CA ASN A 485 10.67 3.25 5.24
C ASN A 485 11.51 3.10 6.52
N ARG A 486 10.97 2.50 7.59
CA ARG A 486 11.69 2.09 8.80
C ARG A 486 11.59 0.59 9.02
N PHE A 487 12.43 0.03 9.90
CA PHE A 487 12.33 -1.38 10.29
C PHE A 487 11.26 -1.65 11.35
N GLN A 488 10.80 -0.61 12.04
CA GLN A 488 9.94 -0.72 13.20
C GLN A 488 8.95 0.43 13.28
N ALA A 489 7.75 0.13 13.80
CA ALA A 489 6.73 1.12 14.06
C ALA A 489 7.09 2.01 15.27
N ALA A 490 6.76 3.30 15.17
CA ALA A 490 6.82 4.25 16.27
C ALA A 490 5.44 4.90 16.46
N LEU A 491 5.23 5.58 17.58
CA LEU A 491 3.96 6.24 17.90
C LEU A 491 4.20 7.69 18.28
N LEU A 492 3.58 8.61 17.56
CA LEU A 492 3.45 10.00 17.96
C LEU A 492 2.23 10.15 18.87
N VAL A 493 2.40 10.83 20.00
CA VAL A 493 1.35 11.07 20.98
C VAL A 493 1.21 12.56 21.21
N GLU A 494 0.02 13.10 20.94
CA GLU A 494 -0.36 14.46 21.25
C GLU A 494 -1.08 14.52 22.61
N PRO A 495 -0.51 15.19 23.63
CA PRO A 495 -1.18 15.37 24.92
C PRO A 495 -2.40 16.29 24.82
N ALA A 496 -3.47 15.98 25.54
CA ALA A 496 -4.64 16.86 25.65
C ALA A 496 -4.32 18.20 26.36
N SER A 497 -3.24 18.26 27.15
CA SER A 497 -2.78 19.48 27.82
C SER A 497 -2.32 20.54 26.81
N GLU A 498 -2.72 21.80 27.01
CA GLU A 498 -2.19 22.95 26.28
C GLU A 498 -0.85 23.46 26.84
N LYS A 499 -0.48 23.04 28.04
CA LYS A 499 0.81 23.39 28.66
C LYS A 499 1.89 22.38 28.22
N PRO A 500 3.12 22.84 27.93
CA PRO A 500 4.25 21.96 27.69
C PRO A 500 4.46 21.02 28.88
N LEU A 501 4.57 19.72 28.59
CA LEU A 501 4.91 18.72 29.59
C LEU A 501 6.42 18.70 29.80
N THR A 502 6.86 18.66 31.07
CA THR A 502 8.25 18.37 31.44
C THR A 502 8.65 16.95 31.03
N ILE A 503 9.94 16.66 30.94
CA ILE A 503 10.44 15.31 30.59
C ILE A 503 9.86 14.23 31.53
N ALA A 504 9.76 14.53 32.83
CA ALA A 504 9.18 13.62 33.82
C ALA A 504 7.68 13.36 33.56
N GLU A 505 6.92 14.40 33.18
CA GLU A 505 5.50 14.27 32.85
C GLU A 505 5.28 13.54 31.52
N GLN A 506 6.16 13.72 30.53
CA GLN A 506 6.13 12.95 29.28
C GLN A 506 6.37 11.47 29.54
N ALA A 507 7.38 11.13 30.36
CA ALA A 507 7.63 9.75 30.76
C ALA A 507 6.44 9.13 31.52
N ALA A 508 5.84 9.90 32.45
CA ALA A 508 4.64 9.46 33.16
C ALA A 508 3.44 9.24 32.23
N LEU A 509 3.28 10.08 31.20
CA LEU A 509 2.25 9.90 30.17
C LEU A 509 2.50 8.62 29.36
N ILE A 510 3.73 8.36 28.94
CA ILE A 510 4.12 7.13 28.23
C ILE A 510 3.81 5.89 29.09
N GLU A 511 4.15 5.92 30.37
CA GLU A 511 3.81 4.83 31.31
C GLU A 511 2.30 4.61 31.41
N HIS A 512 1.52 5.69 31.45
CA HIS A 512 0.08 5.61 31.57
C HIS A 512 -0.61 5.05 30.32
N ILE A 513 -0.15 5.42 29.12
CA ILE A 513 -0.78 4.95 27.87
C ILE A 513 -0.32 3.54 27.46
N TRP A 514 0.83 3.08 27.97
CA TRP A 514 1.45 1.81 27.59
C TRP A 514 0.52 0.60 27.64
N PRO A 515 -0.37 0.40 28.65
CA PRO A 515 -1.30 -0.72 28.65
C PRO A 515 -2.17 -0.79 27.39
N SER A 516 -2.67 0.34 26.89
CA SER A 516 -3.46 0.37 25.66
C SER A 516 -2.63 0.12 24.40
N VAL A 517 -1.37 0.57 24.38
CA VAL A 517 -0.42 0.30 23.29
C VAL A 517 -0.08 -1.19 23.26
N ASP A 518 0.16 -1.81 24.41
CA ASP A 518 0.48 -3.23 24.53
C ASP A 518 -0.70 -4.12 24.14
N GLU A 519 -1.92 -3.78 24.55
CA GLU A 519 -3.14 -4.45 24.06
C GLU A 519 -3.27 -4.35 22.53
N ALA A 520 -3.04 -3.17 21.94
CA ALA A 520 -3.09 -3.01 20.49
C ALA A 520 -1.98 -3.82 19.80
N ASN A 521 -0.77 -3.88 20.38
CA ASN A 521 0.35 -4.67 19.89
C ASN A 521 0.05 -6.19 19.83
N GLN A 522 -0.77 -6.72 20.75
CA GLN A 522 -1.14 -8.13 20.75
C GLN A 522 -1.94 -8.52 19.49
N SER A 523 -2.77 -7.60 18.99
CA SER A 523 -3.54 -7.77 17.75
C SER A 523 -2.76 -7.40 16.48
N ALA A 524 -1.62 -6.74 16.63
CA ALA A 524 -0.79 -6.26 15.52
C ALA A 524 0.24 -7.32 15.07
N PRO A 525 0.54 -7.39 13.75
CA PRO A 525 1.67 -8.16 13.23
C PRO A 525 2.98 -7.80 13.92
N ALA A 526 3.94 -8.74 14.02
CA ALA A 526 5.18 -8.52 14.77
C ALA A 526 5.95 -7.26 14.32
N HIS A 527 6.01 -6.98 13.01
CA HIS A 527 6.65 -5.79 12.44
C HIS A 527 5.93 -4.47 12.72
N ALA A 528 4.66 -4.53 13.12
CA ALA A 528 3.81 -3.38 13.39
C ALA A 528 3.78 -2.95 14.87
N ARG A 529 4.41 -3.73 15.75
CA ARG A 529 4.33 -3.49 17.20
C ARG A 529 5.19 -2.30 17.61
N VAL A 530 4.59 -1.40 18.37
CA VAL A 530 5.25 -0.19 18.89
C VAL A 530 5.94 -0.52 20.22
N GLU A 531 7.20 -0.16 20.34
CA GLU A 531 7.93 -0.21 21.61
C GLU A 531 7.82 1.10 22.38
N LYS A 532 7.98 1.02 23.71
CA LYS A 532 7.89 2.18 24.60
C LYS A 532 8.95 3.24 24.28
N SER A 533 10.16 2.81 23.92
CA SER A 533 11.25 3.68 23.46
C SER A 533 11.00 4.36 22.11
N PHE A 534 10.02 3.86 21.34
CA PHE A 534 9.58 4.43 20.06
C PHE A 534 8.28 5.23 20.21
N ILE A 535 7.98 5.72 21.41
CA ILE A 535 6.86 6.63 21.66
C ILE A 535 7.42 8.05 21.79
N LEU A 536 7.03 8.92 20.87
CA LEU A 536 7.37 10.33 20.90
C LEU A 536 6.15 11.14 21.37
N VAL A 537 6.27 11.77 22.54
CA VAL A 537 5.31 12.77 23.00
C VAL A 537 5.62 14.08 22.28
N ILE A 538 4.74 14.53 21.40
CA ILE A 538 4.98 15.74 20.61
C ILE A 538 4.76 16.99 21.47
N PRO A 539 5.51 18.08 21.22
CA PRO A 539 5.47 19.28 22.06
C PRO A 539 4.16 20.06 21.88
N ALA A 540 3.71 20.74 22.95
CA ALA A 540 2.41 21.42 22.97
C ALA A 540 2.29 22.63 22.02
N ASP A 541 3.42 23.17 21.55
CA ASP A 541 3.50 24.32 20.65
C ASP A 541 3.19 23.96 19.18
N ARG A 542 3.35 22.68 18.82
CA ARG A 542 3.10 22.14 17.49
C ARG A 542 2.18 20.93 17.64
N ARG A 543 0.94 21.06 17.19
CA ARG A 543 -0.09 20.01 17.19
C ARG A 543 -0.05 19.18 15.90
N LEU A 544 -0.56 17.95 15.93
CA LEU A 544 -0.80 17.15 14.73
C LEU A 544 -1.73 17.91 13.78
N ILE A 545 -1.42 17.87 12.49
CA ILE A 545 -2.14 18.67 11.51
C ILE A 545 -3.47 17.99 11.19
N GLN A 546 -4.57 18.70 11.43
CA GLN A 546 -5.91 18.25 11.09
C GLN A 546 -6.43 18.94 9.84
N SER A 547 -7.23 18.23 9.06
CA SER A 547 -8.01 18.81 7.97
C SER A 547 -9.13 19.72 8.52
N GLY A 548 -9.78 20.51 7.64
CA GLY A 548 -10.87 21.41 8.03
C GLY A 548 -12.07 20.75 8.75
N LYS A 549 -12.17 19.41 8.71
CA LYS A 549 -13.19 18.58 9.38
C LYS A 549 -12.67 17.86 10.65
N GLY A 550 -11.45 18.13 11.09
CA GLY A 550 -10.88 17.56 12.33
C GLY A 550 -10.16 16.22 12.19
N THR A 551 -10.05 15.65 10.97
CA THR A 551 -9.30 14.40 10.74
C THR A 551 -7.80 14.66 10.67
N TYR A 552 -6.98 13.87 11.38
CA TYR A 552 -5.52 13.92 11.31
C TYR A 552 -5.00 13.62 9.90
N MET A 553 -4.05 14.41 9.43
CA MET A 553 -3.38 14.24 8.14
C MET A 553 -1.99 13.64 8.38
N ARG A 554 -1.83 12.33 8.14
CA ARG A 554 -0.61 11.55 8.43
C ARG A 554 0.63 12.14 7.78
N GLY A 555 0.62 12.30 6.46
CA GLY A 555 1.79 12.80 5.71
C GLY A 555 2.27 14.18 6.19
N PRO A 556 1.41 15.21 6.19
CA PRO A 556 1.76 16.53 6.73
C PRO A 556 2.19 16.51 8.20
N SER A 557 1.55 15.70 9.05
CA SER A 557 1.95 15.56 10.45
C SER A 557 3.35 14.95 10.58
N ILE A 558 3.66 13.87 9.83
CA ILE A 558 4.99 13.25 9.82
C ILE A 558 6.05 14.26 9.35
N ALA A 559 5.77 15.00 8.27
CA ALA A 559 6.69 16.01 7.77
C ALA A 559 6.97 17.14 8.77
N GLN A 560 6.00 17.48 9.63
CA GLN A 560 6.17 18.50 10.67
C GLN A 560 7.16 18.07 11.78
N TYR A 561 7.29 16.77 12.02
CA TYR A 561 8.17 16.22 13.06
C TYR A 561 9.31 15.38 12.47
N SER A 562 9.71 15.63 11.22
CA SER A 562 10.71 14.79 10.56
C SER A 562 12.02 14.74 11.35
N GLU A 563 12.48 15.88 11.88
CA GLU A 563 13.70 15.96 12.68
C GLU A 563 13.58 15.18 14.00
N GLU A 564 12.48 15.32 14.73
CA GLU A 564 12.24 14.61 15.98
C GLU A 564 12.00 13.12 15.77
N ILE A 565 11.41 12.74 14.63
CA ILE A 565 11.25 11.34 14.23
C ILE A 565 12.61 10.75 13.87
N GLU A 566 13.43 11.44 13.05
CA GLU A 566 14.80 11.02 12.79
C GLU A 566 15.57 10.91 14.10
N SER A 567 15.43 11.87 15.01
CA SER A 567 16.05 11.84 16.33
C SER A 567 15.50 10.74 17.22
N LEU A 568 14.23 10.36 17.12
CA LEU A 568 13.65 9.23 17.87
C LEU A 568 14.24 7.91 17.38
N TYR A 569 14.33 7.73 16.06
CA TYR A 569 14.95 6.54 15.47
C TYR A 569 16.46 6.51 15.73
N ALA A 570 17.14 7.65 15.57
CA ALA A 570 18.57 7.81 15.85
C ALA A 570 18.87 7.67 17.35
N ALA A 571 18.05 8.20 18.26
CA ALA A 571 18.17 8.01 19.70
C ALA A 571 17.76 6.60 20.13
N ALA A 572 16.88 5.90 19.43
CA ALA A 572 16.70 4.47 19.66
C ALA A 572 17.93 3.66 19.19
N ASP A 573 18.69 4.21 18.24
CA ASP A 573 20.00 3.69 17.82
C ASP A 573 21.18 4.19 18.72
N ASP A 574 21.09 5.39 19.33
CA ASP A 574 22.14 6.13 20.08
C ASP A 574 21.95 6.18 21.61
N ALA A 575 20.73 6.09 22.16
CA ALA A 575 20.47 5.90 23.60
C ALA A 575 20.88 4.48 24.08
N VAL A 576 21.45 3.71 23.16
CA VAL A 576 22.22 2.49 23.41
C VAL A 576 23.71 2.81 23.70
N LEU A 577 24.17 4.04 23.43
CA LEU A 577 25.54 4.54 23.63
C LEU A 577 25.70 5.62 24.71
N GLY A 578 24.62 6.29 25.16
CA GLY A 578 24.74 7.46 26.04
C GLY A 578 23.71 7.52 27.17
N ASP A 579 23.93 6.75 28.23
CA ASP A 579 23.58 7.11 29.61
C ASP A 579 24.22 6.04 30.53
N ASP A 580 25.47 6.31 30.91
CA ASP A 580 26.23 5.74 32.06
C ASP A 580 27.75 6.05 31.96
N ILE A 581 28.19 7.10 31.24
CA ILE A 581 29.62 7.49 31.19
C ILE A 581 30.04 8.32 32.43
N ASN A 582 29.28 8.30 33.53
CA ASN A 582 29.72 8.88 34.79
C ASN A 582 29.40 7.97 35.98
N GLY A 583 30.26 6.96 36.18
CA GLY A 583 30.57 6.43 37.51
C GLY A 583 30.15 4.99 37.80
N SER A 584 30.96 4.02 37.39
CA SER A 584 31.57 2.99 38.28
C SER A 584 32.20 1.86 37.44
N ASP A 585 33.30 1.31 37.96
CA ASP A 585 34.13 0.26 37.36
C ASP A 585 33.34 -0.99 36.90
N GLY A 586 32.94 -1.04 35.63
CA GLY A 586 32.47 -2.25 34.94
C GLY A 586 33.61 -2.94 34.19
N PRO A 587 33.70 -4.29 34.16
CA PRO A 587 34.88 -4.98 33.61
C PRO A 587 34.97 -4.81 32.08
N VAL A 588 36.14 -4.40 31.62
CA VAL A 588 36.58 -4.47 30.21
C VAL A 588 36.34 -5.90 29.66
N PRO A 589 35.94 -6.09 28.38
CA PRO A 589 35.62 -7.40 27.79
C PRO A 589 36.69 -8.49 27.94
N HIS A 590 37.93 -8.13 28.28
CA HIS A 590 39.00 -9.07 28.58
C HIS A 590 38.84 -9.84 29.91
N ALA A 591 37.86 -9.51 30.77
CA ALA A 591 37.65 -10.17 32.06
C ALA A 591 36.48 -11.18 32.09
N LEU A 592 35.55 -11.14 31.13
CA LEU A 592 34.46 -12.12 31.01
C LEU A 592 34.90 -13.24 30.07
N GLY A 593 35.34 -14.38 30.63
CA GLY A 593 35.59 -15.59 29.85
C GLY A 593 34.32 -16.08 29.10
N LEU A 594 34.47 -17.11 28.25
CA LEU A 594 33.38 -17.64 27.42
C LEU A 594 32.08 -17.92 28.20
N ASP A 595 32.17 -18.48 29.41
CA ASP A 595 31.02 -18.72 30.28
C ASP A 595 30.28 -17.44 30.71
N GLY A 596 31.01 -16.33 30.84
CA GLY A 596 30.43 -15.01 31.13
C GLY A 596 29.61 -14.49 29.95
N ILE A 597 30.14 -14.60 28.74
CA ILE A 597 29.45 -14.17 27.52
C ILE A 597 28.27 -15.09 27.19
N VAL A 598 28.40 -16.40 27.36
CA VAL A 598 27.30 -17.37 27.18
C VAL A 598 26.12 -17.02 28.09
N ARG A 599 26.36 -16.76 29.39
CA ARG A 599 25.29 -16.34 30.31
C ARG A 599 24.62 -15.03 29.89
N LEU A 600 25.41 -14.08 29.40
CA LEU A 600 24.93 -12.77 29.01
C LEU A 600 24.11 -12.83 27.71
N VAL A 601 24.57 -13.61 26.71
CA VAL A 601 23.80 -13.92 25.50
C VAL A 601 22.51 -14.64 25.84
N ARG A 602 22.54 -15.61 26.75
CA ARG A 602 21.32 -16.31 27.20
C ARG A 602 20.32 -15.35 27.83
N GLN A 603 20.77 -14.52 28.78
CA GLN A 603 19.90 -13.58 29.49
C GLN A 603 19.21 -12.61 28.52
N HIS A 604 19.97 -12.03 27.58
CA HIS A 604 19.41 -11.11 26.60
C HIS A 604 18.49 -11.81 25.59
N ALA A 605 18.88 -12.99 25.10
CA ALA A 605 18.05 -13.79 24.20
C ALA A 605 16.70 -14.13 24.86
N GLN A 606 16.71 -14.55 26.13
CA GLN A 606 15.48 -14.82 26.89
C GLN A 606 14.66 -13.55 27.14
N ALA A 607 15.30 -12.42 27.42
CA ALA A 607 14.62 -11.15 27.63
C ALA A 607 13.91 -10.63 26.38
N VAL A 608 14.53 -10.74 25.19
CA VAL A 608 13.93 -10.23 23.94
C VAL A 608 12.88 -11.16 23.35
N THR A 609 12.93 -12.46 23.69
CA THR A 609 12.02 -13.48 23.13
C THR A 609 10.94 -13.95 24.10
N GLY A 610 11.14 -13.77 25.41
CA GLY A 610 10.28 -14.32 26.46
C GLY A 610 10.46 -15.83 26.70
N TRP A 611 11.47 -16.48 26.12
CA TRP A 611 11.67 -17.92 26.28
C TRP A 611 12.24 -18.28 27.66
N THR A 612 11.63 -19.25 28.32
CA THR A 612 12.05 -19.74 29.66
C THR A 612 13.06 -20.87 29.60
N ASN A 613 13.05 -21.68 28.53
CA ASN A 613 13.97 -22.80 28.30
C ASN A 613 14.67 -22.67 26.94
N LEU A 614 15.87 -22.07 26.95
CA LEU A 614 16.74 -21.93 25.78
C LEU A 614 18.07 -22.65 26.06
N GLY A 615 18.32 -23.76 25.37
CA GLY A 615 19.59 -24.47 25.39
C GLY A 615 20.63 -23.76 24.54
N ASP A 616 21.91 -23.92 24.88
CA ASP A 616 22.96 -23.07 24.29
C ASP A 616 23.23 -23.32 22.79
N ALA A 617 22.88 -24.50 22.30
CA ALA A 617 23.02 -24.89 20.90
C ALA A 617 21.75 -24.64 20.07
N ASP A 618 20.65 -24.20 20.69
CA ASP A 618 19.38 -24.01 20.00
C ASP A 618 19.45 -22.80 19.06
N ASP A 619 18.96 -22.99 17.83
CA ASP A 619 18.90 -21.92 16.83
C ASP A 619 17.75 -20.97 17.16
N PHE A 620 18.06 -19.68 17.27
CA PHE A 620 17.10 -18.64 17.62
C PHE A 620 15.98 -18.53 16.58
N PHE A 621 16.31 -18.63 15.30
CA PHE A 621 15.32 -18.41 14.24
C PHE A 621 14.40 -19.63 14.08
N ASP A 622 14.94 -20.84 14.27
CA ASP A 622 14.12 -22.07 14.32
C ASP A 622 13.15 -22.08 15.52
N ARG A 623 13.53 -21.41 16.62
CA ARG A 623 12.69 -21.18 17.80
C ARG A 623 11.65 -20.05 17.62
N GLY A 624 11.63 -19.40 16.47
CA GLY A 624 10.67 -18.34 16.14
C GLY A 624 11.14 -16.93 16.49
N MET A 625 12.45 -16.69 16.65
CA MET A 625 12.99 -15.33 16.70
C MET A 625 12.77 -14.63 15.36
N ASP A 626 12.11 -13.48 15.37
CA ASP A 626 11.97 -12.64 14.18
C ASP A 626 13.12 -11.63 14.03
N SER A 627 13.15 -10.93 12.89
CA SER A 627 14.22 -9.97 12.57
C SER A 627 14.29 -8.79 13.54
N LEU A 628 13.16 -8.39 14.14
CA LEU A 628 13.09 -7.32 15.12
C LEU A 628 13.66 -7.79 16.47
N GLN A 629 13.31 -9.00 16.90
CA GLN A 629 13.89 -9.64 18.08
C GLN A 629 15.39 -9.89 17.91
N GLY A 630 15.84 -10.27 16.72
CA GLY A 630 17.26 -10.39 16.38
C GLY A 630 17.99 -9.04 16.47
N LEU A 631 17.37 -7.96 16.00
CA LEU A 631 17.94 -6.61 16.10
C LEU A 631 18.01 -6.14 17.55
N ARG A 632 16.97 -6.40 18.36
CA ARG A 632 16.97 -6.13 19.80
C ARG A 632 18.07 -6.90 20.53
N LEU A 633 18.25 -8.18 20.22
CA LEU A 633 19.32 -9.00 20.77
C LEU A 633 20.69 -8.42 20.42
N THR A 634 20.89 -8.05 19.15
CA THR A 634 22.13 -7.42 18.67
C THR A 634 22.44 -6.14 19.45
N ARG A 635 21.47 -5.24 19.59
CA ARG A 635 21.61 -3.97 20.32
C ARG A 635 21.89 -4.19 21.81
N ALA A 636 21.18 -5.11 22.45
CA ALA A 636 21.37 -5.43 23.87
C ALA A 636 22.77 -6.01 24.16
N LEU A 637 23.29 -6.84 23.25
CA LEU A 637 24.64 -7.37 23.31
C LEU A 637 25.70 -6.33 23.01
N GLY A 638 25.50 -5.49 21.98
CA GLY A 638 26.36 -4.35 21.67
C GLY A 638 26.57 -3.43 22.88
N ARG A 639 25.48 -3.12 23.60
CA ARG A 639 25.51 -2.35 24.86
C ARG A 639 26.29 -3.05 25.96
N SER A 640 25.93 -4.29 26.26
CA SER A 640 26.48 -5.02 27.42
C SER A 640 27.96 -5.39 27.27
N LEU A 641 28.46 -5.43 26.03
CA LEU A 641 29.81 -5.84 25.68
C LEU A 641 30.67 -4.69 25.14
N TYR A 642 30.12 -3.47 25.05
CA TYR A 642 30.77 -2.30 24.44
C TYR A 642 31.30 -2.57 23.02
N ARG A 643 30.49 -3.24 22.19
CA ARG A 643 30.80 -3.63 20.80
C ARG A 643 29.81 -3.02 19.81
N PRO A 644 29.96 -1.74 19.42
CA PRO A 644 29.08 -1.08 18.46
C PRO A 644 29.20 -1.64 17.04
N ASP A 645 30.23 -2.44 16.77
CA ASP A 645 30.45 -3.18 15.52
C ASP A 645 29.58 -4.45 15.39
N LEU A 646 28.85 -4.85 16.45
CA LEU A 646 27.90 -5.95 16.36
C LEU A 646 26.71 -5.53 15.50
N ALA A 647 26.71 -6.00 14.25
CA ALA A 647 25.59 -5.87 13.34
C ALA A 647 24.63 -7.05 13.48
N LEU A 648 23.38 -6.87 13.03
CA LEU A 648 22.37 -7.92 12.98
C LEU A 648 22.84 -9.14 12.17
N SER A 649 23.69 -8.92 11.17
CA SER A 649 24.39 -9.97 10.43
C SER A 649 25.20 -10.89 11.34
N THR A 650 25.80 -10.40 12.42
CA THR A 650 26.54 -11.21 13.41
C THR A 650 25.63 -12.21 14.14
N VAL A 651 24.40 -11.82 14.47
CA VAL A 651 23.40 -12.72 15.09
C VAL A 651 22.88 -13.73 14.07
N TYR A 652 22.63 -13.32 12.82
CA TYR A 652 22.26 -14.26 11.75
C TYR A 652 23.36 -15.25 11.40
N GLN A 653 24.63 -14.83 11.47
CA GLN A 653 25.79 -15.69 11.21
C GLN A 653 26.07 -16.66 12.37
N ASN A 654 25.58 -16.34 13.58
CA ASN A 654 25.81 -17.11 14.79
C ASN A 654 24.52 -17.27 15.59
N PRO A 655 23.52 -18.01 15.07
CA PRO A 655 22.14 -17.98 15.58
C PRO A 655 21.91 -18.81 16.85
N SER A 656 22.92 -19.05 17.69
CA SER A 656 22.76 -19.76 18.97
C SER A 656 23.60 -19.13 20.07
N ILE A 657 23.29 -19.41 21.34
CA ILE A 657 24.01 -18.81 22.48
C ILE A 657 25.50 -19.14 22.40
N SER A 658 25.85 -20.41 22.20
CA SER A 658 27.25 -20.85 22.11
C SER A 658 27.99 -20.17 20.96
N ARG A 659 27.40 -20.17 19.74
CA ARG A 659 28.07 -19.65 18.55
C ARG A 659 28.22 -18.13 18.61
N LEU A 660 27.20 -17.43 19.11
CA LEU A 660 27.24 -15.98 19.23
C LEU A 660 28.27 -15.56 20.28
N ALA A 661 28.34 -16.27 21.41
CA ALA A 661 29.35 -16.01 22.45
C ALA A 661 30.78 -16.27 21.94
N GLU A 662 31.01 -17.34 21.20
CA GLU A 662 32.30 -17.64 20.56
C GLU A 662 32.69 -16.57 19.52
N SER A 663 31.76 -16.15 18.66
CA SER A 663 32.00 -15.12 17.66
C SER A 663 32.28 -13.75 18.26
N ILE A 664 31.68 -13.43 19.41
CA ILE A 664 31.92 -12.18 20.14
C ILE A 664 33.35 -12.15 20.72
N LEU A 665 33.86 -13.31 21.19
CA LEU A 665 35.20 -13.46 21.77
C LEU A 665 36.34 -13.47 20.74
N ALA A 666 36.10 -13.95 19.52
CA ALA A 666 37.10 -13.98 18.47
C ALA A 666 37.30 -12.58 17.85
N LYS A 667 38.51 -11.99 17.96
CA LYS A 667 38.89 -10.77 17.21
C LYS A 667 38.75 -11.01 15.70
N GLY A 668 38.07 -10.09 15.01
CA GLY A 668 37.76 -10.05 13.58
C GLY A 668 38.64 -10.90 12.65
N ASN A 669 38.21 -12.15 12.43
CA ASN A 669 38.72 -13.08 11.42
C ASN A 669 37.55 -13.57 10.54
N GLY A 670 36.79 -12.62 9.98
CA GLY A 670 35.56 -12.88 9.22
C GLY A 670 35.73 -13.90 8.08
N ASP A 671 36.89 -13.89 7.41
CA ASP A 671 37.16 -14.76 6.26
C ASP A 671 37.36 -16.25 6.62
N GLN A 672 37.87 -16.55 7.82
CA GLN A 672 38.09 -17.95 8.23
C GLN A 672 36.82 -18.65 8.74
N ASN A 673 35.76 -17.90 9.05
CA ASN A 673 34.51 -18.44 9.59
C ASN A 673 33.55 -18.86 8.48
N GLU A 674 33.51 -18.13 7.36
CA GLU A 674 32.53 -18.38 6.29
C GLU A 674 32.85 -19.61 5.43
N GLY A 675 34.13 -19.87 5.15
CA GLY A 675 34.56 -21.13 4.50
C GLY A 675 34.15 -22.36 5.33
N LYS A 676 34.32 -22.30 6.66
CA LYS A 676 33.88 -23.36 7.58
C LYS A 676 32.36 -23.54 7.61
N VAL A 677 31.60 -22.44 7.50
CA VAL A 677 30.13 -22.52 7.38
C VAL A 677 29.73 -23.20 6.07
N MET A 678 30.38 -22.88 4.95
CA MET A 678 30.15 -23.59 3.68
C MET A 678 30.46 -25.09 3.81
N GLU A 679 31.60 -25.46 4.40
CA GLU A 679 31.95 -26.87 4.65
C GLU A 679 30.92 -27.59 5.50
N MET A 680 30.49 -26.96 6.60
CA MET A 680 29.48 -27.50 7.51
C MET A 680 28.15 -27.74 6.78
N LEU A 681 27.60 -26.72 6.11
CA LEU A 681 26.33 -26.84 5.40
C LEU A 681 26.43 -27.89 4.30
N LEU A 682 27.52 -27.88 3.53
CA LEU A 682 27.76 -28.87 2.49
C LEU A 682 27.78 -30.28 3.07
N ALA A 683 28.53 -30.52 4.16
CA ALA A 683 28.60 -31.82 4.81
C ALA A 683 27.22 -32.27 5.33
N THR A 684 26.46 -31.38 5.97
CA THR A 684 25.11 -31.68 6.48
C THR A 684 24.16 -32.09 5.36
N TYR A 685 23.96 -31.24 4.36
CA TYR A 685 22.96 -31.51 3.31
C TYR A 685 23.40 -32.62 2.36
N ARG A 686 24.70 -32.77 2.10
CA ARG A 686 25.23 -33.94 1.37
C ARG A 686 24.97 -35.23 2.13
N GLY A 687 25.17 -35.24 3.45
CA GLY A 687 24.86 -36.38 4.30
C GLY A 687 23.39 -36.77 4.26
N LEU A 688 22.48 -35.78 4.24
CA LEU A 688 21.04 -36.03 4.10
C LEU A 688 20.71 -36.65 2.73
N ILE A 689 21.29 -36.16 1.64
CA ILE A 689 21.11 -36.75 0.30
C ILE A 689 21.58 -38.22 0.29
N GLN A 690 22.71 -38.51 0.91
CA GLN A 690 23.27 -39.88 0.98
C GLN A 690 22.39 -40.87 1.76
N GLN A 691 21.54 -40.38 2.66
CA GLN A 691 20.59 -41.22 3.42
C GLN A 691 19.33 -41.55 2.61
N VAL A 692 19.05 -40.81 1.54
CA VAL A 692 17.88 -41.06 0.70
C VAL A 692 18.08 -42.36 -0.08
N SER A 693 17.15 -43.30 0.10
CA SER A 693 17.12 -44.56 -0.63
C SER A 693 16.21 -44.47 -1.85
N VAL A 694 16.61 -45.10 -2.96
CA VAL A 694 15.74 -45.26 -4.13
C VAL A 694 14.62 -46.25 -3.79
N SER A 695 13.36 -45.85 -3.98
CA SER A 695 12.21 -46.73 -3.72
C SER A 695 12.17 -47.89 -4.72
N PRO A 696 12.21 -49.17 -4.28
CA PRO A 696 12.15 -50.33 -5.19
C PRO A 696 10.79 -50.51 -5.90
N ALA A 697 9.74 -49.85 -5.40
CA ALA A 697 8.34 -50.18 -5.66
C ALA A 697 7.78 -49.78 -7.05
N LEU A 698 8.52 -49.00 -7.86
CA LEU A 698 8.04 -48.52 -9.17
C LEU A 698 8.80 -49.12 -10.36
N ALA A 699 9.70 -50.08 -10.15
CA ALA A 699 10.43 -50.74 -11.25
C ALA A 699 9.49 -51.42 -12.27
N ASN A 700 8.29 -51.84 -11.87
CA ASN A 700 7.29 -52.47 -12.73
C ASN A 700 6.47 -51.50 -13.59
N SER A 701 6.56 -50.17 -13.39
CA SER A 701 5.84 -49.16 -14.20
C SER A 701 6.69 -48.56 -15.33
N ARG A 702 8.02 -48.77 -15.35
CA ARG A 702 8.90 -48.41 -16.49
C ARG A 702 8.46 -49.02 -17.82
N GLN A 703 7.78 -50.16 -17.79
CA GLN A 703 7.22 -50.80 -19.00
C GLN A 703 5.91 -50.16 -19.48
N ARG A 704 5.11 -49.50 -18.61
CA ARG A 704 3.85 -48.83 -19.00
C ARG A 704 4.04 -47.38 -19.43
N GLN A 705 5.08 -46.69 -18.93
CA GLN A 705 5.36 -45.29 -19.30
C GLN A 705 5.96 -45.13 -20.71
N LYS A 706 6.57 -46.17 -21.30
CA LYS A 706 7.06 -46.15 -22.69
C LYS A 706 5.97 -45.92 -23.74
N GLU A 707 4.69 -45.98 -23.37
CA GLU A 707 3.54 -45.78 -24.26
C GLU A 707 2.91 -44.37 -24.17
N LYS A 708 3.30 -43.50 -23.22
CA LYS A 708 2.81 -42.10 -23.14
C LYS A 708 3.75 -41.14 -23.87
N ALA A 709 3.22 -40.36 -24.81
CA ALA A 709 3.98 -39.52 -25.73
C ALA A 709 4.56 -38.20 -25.15
N GLY A 710 4.60 -38.00 -23.81
CA GLY A 710 5.13 -36.76 -23.21
C GLY A 710 5.43 -36.86 -21.71
N VAL A 711 6.09 -35.83 -21.16
CA VAL A 711 6.58 -35.77 -19.77
C VAL A 711 5.80 -34.76 -18.91
N ASP A 712 5.48 -35.15 -17.67
CA ASP A 712 4.89 -34.24 -16.69
C ASP A 712 5.99 -33.53 -15.88
N VAL A 713 5.81 -32.23 -15.66
CA VAL A 713 6.81 -31.33 -15.06
C VAL A 713 6.37 -30.89 -13.67
N LEU A 714 7.24 -31.05 -12.67
CA LEU A 714 7.13 -30.33 -11.40
C LEU A 714 7.98 -29.06 -11.50
N PHE A 715 7.33 -27.90 -11.39
CA PHE A 715 7.97 -26.61 -11.58
C PHE A 715 7.85 -25.75 -10.32
N THR A 716 8.97 -25.26 -9.81
CA THR A 716 9.00 -24.31 -8.69
C THR A 716 9.53 -22.96 -9.18
N GLY A 717 8.93 -21.87 -8.69
CA GLY A 717 9.33 -20.50 -9.08
C GLY A 717 8.67 -20.00 -10.36
N SER A 718 7.52 -20.57 -10.74
CA SER A 718 6.77 -20.23 -11.97
C SER A 718 6.31 -18.77 -12.00
N THR A 719 6.06 -18.18 -10.83
CA THR A 719 5.56 -16.81 -10.66
C THR A 719 6.66 -15.74 -10.70
N GLY A 720 7.94 -16.14 -10.73
CA GLY A 720 9.04 -15.19 -10.90
C GLY A 720 9.16 -14.69 -12.34
N THR A 721 9.98 -13.65 -12.57
CA THR A 721 10.18 -13.07 -13.91
C THR A 721 10.63 -14.13 -14.91
N VAL A 722 11.76 -14.81 -14.68
CA VAL A 722 12.23 -15.91 -15.56
C VAL A 722 11.20 -17.04 -15.62
N GLY A 723 10.58 -17.38 -14.49
CA GLY A 723 9.65 -18.49 -14.40
C GLY A 723 8.38 -18.31 -15.23
N THR A 724 7.92 -17.08 -15.39
CA THR A 724 6.72 -16.74 -16.16
C THR A 724 6.91 -16.99 -17.65
N TYR A 725 8.03 -16.52 -18.21
CA TYR A 725 8.37 -16.78 -19.62
C TYR A 725 8.68 -18.27 -19.83
N LEU A 726 9.34 -18.92 -18.87
CA LEU A 726 9.60 -20.35 -18.93
C LEU A 726 8.31 -21.19 -18.93
N LEU A 727 7.34 -20.87 -18.06
CA LEU A 727 6.03 -21.55 -18.04
C LEU A 727 5.33 -21.40 -19.40
N HIS A 728 5.33 -20.19 -19.96
CA HIS A 728 4.75 -19.95 -21.28
C HIS A 728 5.38 -20.84 -22.35
N ASN A 729 6.72 -20.89 -22.41
CA ASN A 729 7.42 -21.66 -23.44
C ASN A 729 7.25 -23.17 -23.22
N LEU A 730 7.26 -23.66 -21.98
CA LEU A 730 6.97 -25.07 -21.67
C LEU A 730 5.58 -25.48 -22.17
N LEU A 731 4.57 -24.61 -22.04
CA LEU A 731 3.21 -24.89 -22.53
C LEU A 731 3.12 -24.99 -24.06
N THR A 732 4.06 -24.38 -24.79
CA THR A 732 4.12 -24.48 -26.26
C THR A 732 4.76 -25.76 -26.78
N ARG A 733 5.41 -26.53 -25.91
CA ARG A 733 6.07 -27.79 -26.27
C ARG A 733 5.08 -28.95 -26.25
N HIS A 734 5.17 -29.80 -27.26
CA HIS A 734 4.29 -30.95 -27.46
C HIS A 734 4.76 -32.17 -26.64
N GLU A 735 6.05 -32.17 -26.29
CA GLU A 735 6.73 -33.15 -25.46
C GLU A 735 6.37 -33.02 -23.98
N ILE A 736 5.88 -31.86 -23.55
CA ILE A 736 5.37 -31.63 -22.20
C ILE A 736 3.91 -32.05 -22.15
N ASN A 737 3.49 -32.86 -21.20
CA ASN A 737 2.08 -33.22 -21.04
C ASN A 737 1.39 -32.24 -20.09
N HIS A 738 1.77 -32.27 -18.81
CA HIS A 738 1.21 -31.45 -17.75
C HIS A 738 2.30 -30.74 -16.93
N ILE A 739 1.97 -29.59 -16.32
CA ILE A 739 2.89 -28.80 -15.49
C ILE A 739 2.26 -28.55 -14.11
N PHE A 740 2.87 -29.11 -13.07
CA PHE A 740 2.52 -28.90 -11.68
C PHE A 740 3.39 -27.78 -11.10
N CYS A 741 2.80 -26.59 -10.92
CA CYS A 741 3.47 -25.42 -10.37
C CYS A 741 3.33 -25.41 -8.84
N LEU A 742 4.44 -25.58 -8.13
CA LEU A 742 4.49 -25.56 -6.66
C LEU A 742 4.90 -24.17 -6.16
N ASN A 743 4.02 -23.53 -5.40
CA ASN A 743 4.28 -22.23 -4.76
C ASN A 743 3.79 -22.19 -3.30
N ARG A 744 4.24 -21.18 -2.55
CA ARG A 744 3.94 -21.04 -1.11
C ARG A 744 2.54 -20.49 -0.80
N ALA A 745 1.92 -19.80 -1.76
CA ALA A 745 0.62 -19.16 -1.58
C ALA A 745 -0.50 -20.21 -1.45
N GLU A 746 -1.58 -19.85 -0.75
CA GLU A 746 -2.71 -20.75 -0.49
C GLU A 746 -3.36 -21.28 -1.78
N ASP A 747 -3.41 -20.46 -2.83
CA ASP A 747 -3.93 -20.79 -4.16
C ASP A 747 -2.90 -21.50 -5.06
N GLY A 748 -1.76 -21.94 -4.51
CA GLY A 748 -0.66 -22.50 -5.29
C GLY A 748 0.03 -21.50 -6.22
N GLY A 749 -0.25 -20.20 -6.07
CA GLY A 749 0.32 -19.11 -6.88
C GLY A 749 -0.45 -18.81 -8.17
N GLN A 750 -1.67 -19.31 -8.34
CA GLN A 750 -2.46 -19.11 -9.55
C GLN A 750 -2.74 -17.63 -9.84
N ALA A 751 -3.20 -16.85 -8.85
CA ALA A 751 -3.49 -15.43 -9.02
C ALA A 751 -2.22 -14.64 -9.40
N ALA A 752 -1.10 -14.93 -8.72
CA ALA A 752 0.18 -14.32 -9.02
C ALA A 752 0.69 -14.69 -10.43
N GLN A 753 0.44 -15.92 -10.88
CA GLN A 753 0.80 -16.35 -12.22
C GLN A 753 -0.03 -15.65 -13.30
N SER A 754 -1.35 -15.55 -13.13
CA SER A 754 -2.23 -14.84 -14.08
C SER A 754 -1.81 -13.39 -14.24
N LYS A 755 -1.55 -12.69 -13.13
CA LYS A 755 -1.03 -11.32 -13.15
C LYS A 755 0.30 -11.22 -13.90
N SER A 756 1.23 -12.14 -13.63
CA SER A 756 2.54 -12.14 -14.29
C SER A 756 2.43 -12.45 -15.79
N PHE A 757 1.49 -13.30 -16.20
CA PHE A 757 1.19 -13.59 -17.60
C PHE A 757 0.64 -12.38 -18.33
N ALA A 758 -0.35 -11.69 -17.73
CA ALA A 758 -0.92 -10.47 -18.29
C ALA A 758 0.15 -9.38 -18.47
N ALA A 759 0.97 -9.14 -17.45
CA ALA A 759 2.07 -8.17 -17.49
C ALA A 759 3.14 -8.49 -18.55
N ALA A 760 3.37 -9.78 -18.85
CA ALA A 760 4.27 -10.24 -19.91
C ALA A 760 3.60 -10.32 -21.30
N GLY A 761 2.36 -9.85 -21.45
CA GLY A 761 1.62 -9.86 -22.71
C GLY A 761 1.19 -11.27 -23.18
N PHE A 762 0.98 -12.20 -22.25
CA PHE A 762 0.49 -13.54 -22.53
C PHE A 762 -1.02 -13.67 -22.26
N MET A 763 -1.70 -14.50 -23.07
CA MET A 763 -3.12 -14.78 -22.90
C MET A 763 -3.37 -15.70 -21.71
N GLU A 764 -4.18 -15.27 -20.75
CA GLU A 764 -4.53 -16.04 -19.54
C GLU A 764 -5.23 -17.37 -19.86
N THR A 765 -5.98 -17.46 -20.96
CA THR A 765 -6.65 -18.68 -21.41
C THR A 765 -5.71 -19.88 -21.62
N ARG A 766 -4.40 -19.65 -21.72
CA ARG A 766 -3.39 -20.72 -21.77
C ARG A 766 -3.15 -21.39 -20.42
N LEU A 767 -3.46 -20.74 -19.31
CA LEU A 767 -3.37 -21.33 -17.97
C LEU A 767 -4.56 -22.25 -17.68
N ASP A 768 -5.73 -21.96 -18.28
CA ASP A 768 -6.97 -22.73 -18.11
C ASP A 768 -7.15 -23.88 -19.12
N ASN A 769 -6.12 -24.18 -19.92
CA ASN A 769 -6.18 -25.21 -20.96
C ASN A 769 -6.14 -26.66 -20.44
N GLY A 770 -6.17 -26.85 -19.12
CA GLY A 770 -6.11 -28.14 -18.44
C GLY A 770 -4.72 -28.78 -18.37
N ARG A 771 -3.64 -28.11 -18.81
CA ARG A 771 -2.25 -28.61 -18.78
C ARG A 771 -1.40 -28.01 -17.66
N VAL A 772 -1.97 -27.17 -16.80
CA VAL A 772 -1.29 -26.56 -15.64
C VAL A 772 -2.10 -26.80 -14.39
N THR A 773 -1.44 -27.09 -13.27
CA THR A 773 -2.05 -27.13 -11.95
C THR A 773 -1.17 -26.40 -10.95
N PHE A 774 -1.77 -25.48 -10.20
CA PHE A 774 -1.11 -24.73 -9.12
C PHE A 774 -1.35 -25.43 -7.80
N ILE A 775 -0.27 -25.70 -7.05
CA ILE A 775 -0.31 -26.47 -5.81
C ILE A 775 0.44 -25.70 -4.72
N LYS A 776 -0.22 -25.51 -3.56
CA LYS A 776 0.43 -24.99 -2.36
C LYS A 776 1.47 -26.00 -1.87
N ALA A 777 2.71 -25.57 -1.70
CA ALA A 777 3.80 -26.40 -1.21
C ALA A 777 4.78 -25.61 -0.34
N ASN A 778 5.39 -26.31 0.62
CA ASN A 778 6.52 -25.82 1.38
C ASN A 778 7.71 -26.77 1.18
N LEU A 779 8.63 -26.39 0.28
CA LEU A 779 9.79 -27.22 -0.09
C LEU A 779 10.72 -27.54 1.09
N GLN A 780 10.64 -26.80 2.19
CA GLN A 780 11.46 -27.01 3.39
C GLN A 780 10.94 -28.19 4.23
N GLN A 781 9.67 -28.54 4.07
CA GLN A 781 9.01 -29.60 4.83
C GLN A 781 9.19 -30.96 4.13
N PRO A 782 9.16 -32.06 4.89
CA PRO A 782 9.03 -33.40 4.32
C PRO A 782 7.85 -33.49 3.35
N GLN A 783 7.96 -34.35 2.34
CA GLN A 783 6.96 -34.50 1.28
C GLN A 783 6.56 -33.17 0.59
N LEU A 784 7.47 -32.17 0.61
CA LEU A 784 7.23 -30.83 0.05
C LEU A 784 6.06 -30.07 0.73
N GLY A 785 5.63 -30.50 1.92
CA GLY A 785 4.48 -29.95 2.63
C GLY A 785 3.12 -30.28 1.99
N LEU A 786 3.09 -31.29 1.11
CA LEU A 786 1.88 -31.78 0.45
C LEU A 786 1.18 -32.84 1.31
N ASP A 787 -0.13 -33.00 1.11
CA ASP A 787 -0.83 -34.17 1.64
C ASP A 787 -0.39 -35.45 0.94
N GLU A 788 -0.56 -36.58 1.62
CA GLU A 788 -0.13 -37.90 1.14
C GLU A 788 -0.70 -38.22 -0.25
N ALA A 789 -1.98 -37.93 -0.50
CA ALA A 789 -2.62 -38.26 -1.77
C ALA A 789 -2.04 -37.46 -2.94
N THR A 790 -1.84 -36.15 -2.74
CA THR A 790 -1.20 -35.27 -3.73
C THR A 790 0.26 -35.67 -3.97
N TYR A 791 1.01 -35.97 -2.91
CA TYR A 791 2.41 -36.40 -3.03
C TYR A 791 2.55 -37.71 -3.82
N GLU A 792 1.71 -38.70 -3.51
CA GLU A 792 1.62 -39.99 -4.20
C GLU A 792 1.25 -39.83 -5.68
N HIS A 793 0.30 -38.93 -5.98
CA HIS A 793 -0.10 -38.61 -7.34
C HIS A 793 1.06 -38.03 -8.15
N LEU A 794 1.76 -37.04 -7.59
CA LEU A 794 2.88 -36.37 -8.27
C LEU A 794 4.05 -37.33 -8.52
N ARG A 795 4.46 -38.14 -7.54
CA ARG A 795 5.61 -39.05 -7.72
C ARG A 795 5.36 -40.16 -8.74
N ALA A 796 4.09 -40.48 -9.02
CA ALA A 796 3.71 -41.46 -10.03
C ALA A 796 3.73 -40.91 -11.47
N GLN A 797 3.70 -39.59 -11.65
CA GLN A 797 3.54 -38.94 -12.96
C GLN A 797 4.74 -38.10 -13.38
N VAL A 798 5.33 -37.35 -12.45
CA VAL A 798 6.40 -36.39 -12.73
C VAL A 798 7.66 -37.10 -13.23
N GLY A 799 8.16 -36.68 -14.39
CA GLY A 799 9.43 -37.14 -14.97
C GLY A 799 10.49 -36.05 -15.11
N LEU A 800 10.11 -34.78 -14.95
CA LEU A 800 11.02 -33.62 -15.00
C LEU A 800 10.74 -32.68 -13.83
N ILE A 801 11.78 -32.31 -13.09
CA ILE A 801 11.74 -31.33 -12.02
C ILE A 801 12.55 -30.11 -12.45
N ILE A 802 11.93 -28.94 -12.43
CA ILE A 802 12.59 -27.66 -12.68
C ILE A 802 12.54 -26.84 -11.39
N HIS A 803 13.71 -26.60 -10.79
CA HIS A 803 13.85 -25.80 -9.58
C HIS A 803 14.42 -24.43 -9.86
N ALA A 804 13.53 -23.44 -10.01
CA ALA A 804 13.87 -22.03 -10.18
C ALA A 804 13.51 -21.16 -8.95
N ALA A 805 12.79 -21.71 -7.96
CA ALA A 805 12.42 -20.98 -6.75
C ALA A 805 13.64 -20.67 -5.86
N TRP A 806 14.11 -19.42 -5.91
CA TRP A 806 15.22 -18.95 -5.08
C TRP A 806 15.09 -17.44 -4.79
N PRO A 807 15.29 -16.98 -3.55
CA PRO A 807 15.28 -15.55 -3.25
C PRO A 807 16.54 -14.88 -3.82
N VAL A 808 16.36 -13.86 -4.66
CA VAL A 808 17.47 -13.05 -5.19
C VAL A 808 17.65 -11.87 -4.24
N ASN A 809 18.51 -12.04 -3.24
CA ASN A 809 18.85 -11.00 -2.28
C ASN A 809 20.34 -11.12 -1.90
N PHE A 810 21.15 -10.14 -2.33
CA PHE A 810 22.59 -10.13 -2.14
C PHE A 810 23.01 -9.77 -0.71
N ASN A 811 22.09 -9.23 0.10
CA ASN A 811 22.34 -8.81 1.47
C ASN A 811 22.10 -9.93 2.51
N LEU A 812 21.54 -11.08 2.10
CA LEU A 812 21.30 -12.21 3.02
C LEU A 812 22.60 -12.97 3.31
N PRO A 813 22.91 -13.29 4.58
CA PRO A 813 24.04 -14.17 4.90
C PRO A 813 23.76 -15.60 4.44
N LEU A 814 24.83 -16.38 4.22
CA LEU A 814 24.71 -17.76 3.71
C LEU A 814 23.76 -18.65 4.54
N LEU A 815 23.76 -18.50 5.87
CA LEU A 815 22.91 -19.30 6.76
C LEU A 815 21.40 -19.08 6.54
N ALA A 816 21.00 -17.89 6.07
CA ALA A 816 19.59 -17.62 5.73
C ALA A 816 19.09 -18.47 4.54
N PHE A 817 20.00 -19.10 3.77
CA PHE A 817 19.65 -19.98 2.65
C PHE A 817 19.54 -21.47 3.04
N ARG A 818 19.69 -21.83 4.33
CA ARG A 818 19.40 -23.19 4.83
C ARG A 818 18.07 -23.75 4.32
N PRO A 819 16.97 -22.98 4.29
CA PRO A 819 15.71 -23.53 3.84
C PRO A 819 15.70 -23.87 2.34
N GLN A 820 16.45 -23.15 1.50
CA GLN A 820 16.63 -23.46 0.08
C GLN A 820 17.49 -24.71 -0.13
N LEU A 821 18.54 -24.89 0.69
CA LEU A 821 19.35 -26.11 0.67
C LEU A 821 18.55 -27.33 1.11
N ALA A 822 17.70 -27.19 2.14
CA ALA A 822 16.74 -28.22 2.55
C ALA A 822 15.75 -28.55 1.41
N GLY A 823 15.30 -27.52 0.68
CA GLY A 823 14.46 -27.69 -0.51
C GLY A 823 15.09 -28.57 -1.58
N ILE A 824 16.39 -28.40 -1.88
CA ILE A 824 17.12 -29.28 -2.81
C ILE A 824 17.11 -30.73 -2.32
N VAL A 825 17.38 -30.96 -1.03
CA VAL A 825 17.35 -32.31 -0.44
C VAL A 825 15.95 -32.93 -0.57
N ASN A 826 14.90 -32.21 -0.20
CA ASN A 826 13.52 -32.72 -0.27
C ASN A 826 13.08 -32.98 -1.71
N LEU A 827 13.52 -32.18 -2.68
CA LEU A 827 13.29 -32.44 -4.11
C LEU A 827 14.05 -33.66 -4.61
N PHE A 828 15.27 -33.92 -4.12
CA PHE A 828 15.96 -35.19 -4.38
C PHE A 828 15.23 -36.38 -3.75
N THR A 829 14.71 -36.23 -2.53
CA THR A 829 13.87 -37.25 -1.88
C THR A 829 12.61 -37.56 -2.70
N PHE A 830 11.94 -36.52 -3.21
CA PHE A 830 10.81 -36.68 -4.12
C PHE A 830 11.23 -37.39 -5.42
N ALA A 831 12.30 -36.92 -6.06
CA ALA A 831 12.83 -37.51 -7.30
C ALA A 831 13.21 -38.99 -7.14
N ALA A 832 13.80 -39.37 -6.00
CA ALA A 832 14.17 -40.75 -5.68
C ALA A 832 12.94 -41.68 -5.52
N ALA A 833 11.77 -41.11 -5.22
CA ALA A 833 10.51 -41.83 -5.10
C ALA A 833 9.73 -41.97 -6.43
N THR A 834 10.26 -41.41 -7.53
CA THR A 834 9.72 -41.55 -8.91
C THR A 834 10.33 -42.75 -9.65
N THR A 835 9.85 -43.08 -10.86
CA THR A 835 10.38 -44.15 -11.73
C THR A 835 11.76 -43.85 -12.33
N ALA A 836 11.98 -42.59 -12.68
CA ALA A 836 13.23 -41.95 -13.07
C ALA A 836 12.92 -40.46 -13.25
N ALA A 837 13.79 -39.57 -12.75
CA ALA A 837 13.56 -38.13 -12.85
C ALA A 837 14.76 -37.40 -13.44
N ARG A 838 14.47 -36.39 -14.27
CA ARG A 838 15.43 -35.34 -14.60
C ARG A 838 15.26 -34.21 -13.61
N PHE A 839 16.34 -33.74 -13.00
CA PHE A 839 16.31 -32.65 -12.04
C PHE A 839 17.18 -31.49 -12.55
N VAL A 840 16.53 -30.43 -13.00
CA VAL A 840 17.16 -29.19 -13.47
C VAL A 840 17.13 -28.15 -12.34
N PHE A 841 18.30 -27.66 -11.96
CA PHE A 841 18.47 -26.57 -11.01
C PHE A 841 18.92 -25.30 -11.73
N VAL A 842 18.20 -24.20 -11.48
CA VAL A 842 18.55 -22.88 -12.00
C VAL A 842 19.55 -22.22 -11.05
N SER A 843 20.82 -22.17 -11.46
CA SER A 843 21.91 -21.51 -10.76
C SER A 843 22.21 -20.13 -11.36
N SER A 844 23.24 -19.46 -10.86
CA SER A 844 23.69 -18.14 -11.27
C SER A 844 25.18 -18.14 -11.58
N VAL A 845 25.62 -17.26 -12.46
CA VAL A 845 27.06 -17.01 -12.68
C VAL A 845 27.80 -16.59 -11.40
N ALA A 846 27.10 -16.00 -10.42
CA ALA A 846 27.65 -15.67 -9.09
C ALA A 846 28.15 -16.90 -8.32
N ALA A 847 27.74 -18.12 -8.70
CA ALA A 847 28.24 -19.36 -8.11
C ALA A 847 29.70 -19.65 -8.47
N VAL A 848 30.25 -19.00 -9.50
CA VAL A 848 31.63 -19.23 -10.00
C VAL A 848 32.43 -17.96 -10.25
N GLU A 849 31.96 -16.82 -9.75
CA GLU A 849 32.56 -15.50 -10.01
C GLU A 849 33.96 -15.35 -9.38
N GLY A 850 34.25 -16.05 -8.29
CA GLY A 850 35.58 -16.10 -7.65
C GLY A 850 36.58 -17.00 -8.38
N HIS A 851 36.18 -17.68 -9.46
CA HIS A 851 37.09 -18.51 -10.25
C HIS A 851 38.02 -17.66 -11.15
N THR A 852 39.30 -17.60 -10.80
CA THR A 852 40.28 -16.71 -11.45
C THR A 852 41.33 -17.41 -12.33
N THR A 853 41.36 -18.75 -12.37
CA THR A 853 42.42 -19.52 -13.07
C THR A 853 42.19 -19.74 -14.56
N GLY A 854 41.23 -19.02 -15.15
CA GLY A 854 40.86 -19.08 -16.55
C GLY A 854 39.33 -19.08 -16.73
N PRO A 855 38.83 -19.40 -17.94
CA PRO A 855 37.40 -19.37 -18.16
C PRO A 855 36.64 -20.38 -17.30
N ALA A 856 35.61 -19.93 -16.58
CA ALA A 856 34.85 -20.83 -15.72
C ALA A 856 34.21 -21.97 -16.55
N PRO A 857 34.51 -23.24 -16.24
CA PRO A 857 34.12 -24.35 -17.10
C PRO A 857 32.66 -24.75 -16.90
N GLU A 858 32.09 -25.42 -17.89
CA GLU A 858 30.78 -26.08 -17.87
C GLU A 858 30.84 -27.42 -17.12
N ARG A 859 31.29 -27.36 -15.86
CA ARG A 859 31.29 -28.45 -14.89
C ARG A 859 31.19 -27.89 -13.47
N VAL A 860 30.80 -28.73 -12.51
CA VAL A 860 30.80 -28.35 -11.10
C VAL A 860 32.25 -28.18 -10.61
N LEU A 861 32.51 -27.06 -9.95
CA LEU A 861 33.78 -26.74 -9.30
C LEU A 861 33.67 -27.07 -7.81
N ASN A 862 34.78 -27.42 -7.16
CA ASN A 862 34.78 -27.86 -5.75
C ASN A 862 35.46 -26.89 -4.79
N GLY A 863 36.19 -25.89 -5.28
CA GLY A 863 36.90 -24.91 -4.43
C GLY A 863 35.90 -23.98 -3.75
N LEU A 864 36.03 -23.78 -2.44
CA LEU A 864 35.10 -22.93 -1.67
C LEU A 864 35.34 -21.43 -1.89
N ASP A 865 36.44 -21.09 -2.54
CA ASP A 865 36.81 -19.78 -3.08
C ASP A 865 36.19 -19.50 -4.46
N THR A 866 35.50 -20.48 -5.06
CA THR A 866 34.87 -20.36 -6.37
C THR A 866 33.71 -19.36 -6.46
N PRO A 867 32.76 -19.25 -5.49
CA PRO A 867 31.64 -18.32 -5.62
C PRO A 867 32.02 -16.87 -5.30
N ALA A 868 31.13 -15.95 -5.69
CA ALA A 868 31.19 -14.56 -5.26
C ALA A 868 31.16 -14.46 -3.72
N ALA A 869 31.84 -13.46 -3.16
CA ALA A 869 32.06 -13.30 -1.72
C ALA A 869 30.85 -12.74 -0.94
N PHE A 870 29.64 -13.24 -1.24
CA PHE A 870 28.39 -12.90 -0.54
C PHE A 870 27.44 -14.10 -0.48
N GLY A 871 26.44 -14.04 0.40
CA GLY A 871 25.62 -15.21 0.76
C GLY A 871 24.87 -15.85 -0.41
N TYR A 872 24.31 -15.06 -1.32
CA TYR A 872 23.60 -15.57 -2.50
C TYR A 872 24.50 -16.41 -3.43
N GLY A 873 25.68 -15.90 -3.80
CA GLY A 873 26.63 -16.60 -4.68
C GLY A 873 27.08 -17.92 -4.06
N ARG A 874 27.44 -17.89 -2.78
CA ARG A 874 27.82 -19.10 -2.01
C ARG A 874 26.68 -20.11 -1.89
N ALA A 875 25.44 -19.66 -1.65
CA ALA A 875 24.29 -20.54 -1.53
C ALA A 875 23.95 -21.24 -2.85
N LYS A 876 24.04 -20.53 -3.98
CA LYS A 876 23.90 -21.11 -5.32
C LYS A 876 24.98 -22.16 -5.59
N PHE A 877 26.24 -21.85 -5.25
CA PHE A 877 27.35 -22.79 -5.37
C PHE A 877 27.19 -24.05 -4.51
N LEU A 878 26.75 -23.92 -3.25
CA LEU A 878 26.38 -25.08 -2.44
C LEU A 878 25.26 -25.90 -3.11
N GLY A 879 24.27 -25.24 -3.71
CA GLY A 879 23.27 -25.91 -4.53
C GLY A 879 23.86 -26.74 -5.67
N GLU A 880 24.84 -26.23 -6.41
CA GLU A 880 25.53 -26.98 -7.48
C GLU A 880 26.26 -28.22 -6.94
N LEU A 881 26.95 -28.08 -5.81
CA LEU A 881 27.64 -29.18 -5.14
C LEU A 881 26.67 -30.26 -4.63
N LEU A 882 25.47 -29.86 -4.19
CA LEU A 882 24.41 -30.79 -3.79
C LEU A 882 23.79 -31.48 -5.01
N MET A 883 23.58 -30.76 -6.12
CA MET A 883 23.12 -31.35 -7.38
C MET A 883 24.09 -32.43 -7.88
N ASP A 884 25.40 -32.15 -7.82
CA ASP A 884 26.44 -33.11 -8.20
C ASP A 884 26.54 -34.30 -7.23
N ALA A 885 26.41 -34.05 -5.92
CA ALA A 885 26.36 -35.12 -4.94
C ALA A 885 25.14 -36.04 -5.14
N GLY A 886 23.97 -35.47 -5.44
CA GLY A 886 22.77 -36.22 -5.78
C GLY A 886 22.96 -37.05 -7.06
N ALA A 887 23.49 -36.46 -8.13
CA ALA A 887 23.77 -37.19 -9.38
C ALA A 887 24.67 -38.42 -9.15
N ARG A 888 25.73 -38.26 -8.35
CA ARG A 888 26.64 -39.36 -7.99
C ARG A 888 25.96 -40.45 -7.18
N HIS A 889 25.14 -40.06 -6.21
CA HIS A 889 24.48 -40.98 -5.28
C HIS A 889 23.38 -41.82 -5.97
N PHE A 890 22.52 -41.17 -6.75
CA PHE A 890 21.39 -41.83 -7.40
C PHE A 890 21.72 -42.42 -8.78
N GLY A 891 22.88 -42.07 -9.36
CA GLY A 891 23.34 -42.56 -10.65
C GLY A 891 22.30 -42.40 -11.76
N ASN A 892 22.04 -43.47 -12.51
CA ASN A 892 21.10 -43.45 -13.63
C ASN A 892 19.61 -43.28 -13.22
N HIS A 893 19.31 -43.22 -11.92
CA HIS A 893 17.94 -42.97 -11.44
C HIS A 893 17.55 -41.49 -11.51
N ILE A 894 18.50 -40.59 -11.24
CA ILE A 894 18.27 -39.13 -11.27
C ILE A 894 19.36 -38.45 -12.08
N SER A 895 18.98 -37.88 -13.23
CA SER A 895 19.88 -37.07 -14.03
C SER A 895 19.81 -35.61 -13.56
N ALA A 896 20.89 -35.10 -12.97
CA ALA A 896 20.94 -33.72 -12.48
C ALA A 896 21.58 -32.78 -13.51
N THR A 897 20.98 -31.61 -13.72
CA THR A 897 21.49 -30.54 -14.59
C THR A 897 21.48 -29.22 -13.84
N VAL A 898 22.58 -28.47 -13.93
CA VAL A 898 22.73 -27.13 -13.39
C VAL A 898 22.82 -26.16 -14.56
N ILE A 899 21.97 -25.14 -14.58
CA ILE A 899 22.02 -24.08 -15.60
C ILE A 899 22.41 -22.78 -14.90
N ARG A 900 23.64 -22.30 -15.12
CA ARG A 900 24.13 -21.02 -14.59
C ARG A 900 23.70 -19.90 -15.52
N ILE A 901 22.79 -19.05 -15.06
CA ILE A 901 22.27 -17.94 -15.87
C ILE A 901 23.05 -16.66 -15.55
N GLY A 902 23.48 -15.96 -16.61
CA GLY A 902 24.10 -14.62 -16.54
C GLY A 902 23.09 -13.51 -16.25
N GLN A 903 23.45 -12.27 -16.57
CA GLN A 903 22.54 -11.13 -16.40
C GLN A 903 21.33 -11.28 -17.33
N VAL A 904 20.14 -11.39 -16.72
CA VAL A 904 18.86 -11.43 -17.41
C VAL A 904 18.42 -9.99 -17.68
N ALA A 905 18.05 -9.70 -18.92
CA ALA A 905 17.53 -8.40 -19.36
C ALA A 905 16.02 -8.46 -19.63
N GLY A 906 15.41 -7.29 -19.86
CA GLY A 906 14.01 -7.16 -20.25
C GLY A 906 13.65 -7.92 -21.53
N ALA A 907 12.35 -8.18 -21.73
CA ALA A 907 11.88 -8.84 -22.94
C ALA A 907 12.12 -7.95 -24.18
N VAL A 908 12.35 -8.57 -25.34
CA VAL A 908 12.64 -7.86 -26.60
C VAL A 908 11.64 -8.15 -27.71
N GLN A 909 10.93 -9.28 -27.66
CA GLN A 909 9.90 -9.68 -28.61
C GLN A 909 8.48 -9.29 -28.19
N ARG A 910 8.29 -8.95 -26.90
CA ARG A 910 6.97 -8.68 -26.30
C ARG A 910 7.04 -7.54 -25.28
N PRO A 911 5.88 -6.98 -24.89
CA PRO A 911 5.77 -6.17 -23.68
C PRO A 911 6.25 -6.98 -22.48
N GLY A 912 7.04 -6.37 -21.61
CA GLY A 912 7.65 -7.07 -20.49
C GLY A 912 8.73 -6.23 -19.86
N GLN A 913 8.33 -5.39 -18.91
CA GLN A 913 9.20 -4.38 -18.34
C GLN A 913 10.35 -5.02 -17.55
N TRP A 914 11.59 -4.63 -17.86
CA TRP A 914 12.73 -4.89 -17.01
C TRP A 914 12.60 -4.06 -15.73
N ASN A 915 12.52 -4.73 -14.58
CA ASN A 915 12.34 -4.10 -13.26
C ASN A 915 13.19 -2.82 -13.09
N PRO A 916 12.56 -1.63 -13.02
CA PRO A 916 13.23 -0.33 -12.90
C PRO A 916 14.18 -0.19 -11.70
N ARG A 917 14.04 -1.07 -10.70
CA ARG A 917 14.84 -1.06 -9.46
C ARG A 917 16.09 -1.93 -9.52
N GLU A 918 16.30 -2.69 -10.59
CA GLU A 918 17.57 -3.39 -10.79
C GLU A 918 18.70 -2.41 -11.13
N TRP A 919 19.95 -2.82 -10.99
CA TRP A 919 21.11 -1.92 -11.03
C TRP A 919 21.23 -1.13 -12.34
N LEU A 920 21.11 -1.79 -13.50
CA LEU A 920 21.24 -1.12 -14.80
C LEU A 920 20.04 -0.21 -15.09
N PRO A 921 18.77 -0.67 -14.97
CA PRO A 921 17.62 0.22 -15.07
C PRO A 921 17.74 1.42 -14.12
N SER A 922 18.10 1.21 -12.86
CA SER A 922 18.24 2.29 -11.87
C SER A 922 19.28 3.33 -12.31
N MET A 923 20.44 2.87 -12.82
CA MET A 923 21.48 3.75 -13.35
C MET A 923 20.97 4.56 -14.54
N VAL A 924 20.29 3.94 -15.52
CA VAL A 924 19.79 4.65 -16.71
C VAL A 924 18.67 5.63 -16.36
N ILE A 925 17.77 5.25 -15.44
CA ILE A 925 16.69 6.11 -14.96
C ILE A 925 17.25 7.33 -14.21
N SER A 926 18.15 7.11 -13.27
CA SER A 926 18.86 8.21 -12.61
C SER A 926 19.66 9.05 -13.61
N SER A 927 20.20 8.45 -14.66
CA SER A 927 20.89 9.19 -15.72
C SER A 927 19.95 10.12 -16.50
N LEU A 928 18.70 9.71 -16.73
CA LEU A 928 17.66 10.56 -17.31
C LEU A 928 17.34 11.74 -16.39
N TYR A 929 17.30 11.52 -15.08
CA TYR A 929 17.09 12.58 -14.08
C TYR A 929 18.27 13.55 -13.96
N LEU A 930 19.50 13.03 -13.92
CA LEU A 930 20.73 13.83 -13.79
C LEU A 930 21.12 14.54 -15.11
N GLY A 931 20.52 14.14 -16.24
CA GLY A 931 20.92 14.60 -17.57
C GLY A 931 22.31 14.12 -17.97
N GLN A 932 22.81 13.05 -17.36
CA GLN A 932 24.16 12.51 -17.57
C GLN A 932 24.15 10.98 -17.47
N VAL A 933 24.84 10.29 -18.38
CA VAL A 933 25.00 8.83 -18.39
C VAL A 933 26.48 8.43 -18.38
N PRO A 934 26.91 7.44 -17.58
CA PRO A 934 28.31 7.04 -17.52
C PRO A 934 28.76 6.35 -18.81
N ASN A 935 29.99 6.66 -19.26
CA ASN A 935 30.57 6.15 -20.50
C ASN A 935 31.21 4.74 -20.39
N SER A 936 31.21 4.17 -19.18
CA SER A 936 31.75 2.85 -18.82
C SER A 936 30.81 2.20 -17.81
N LEU A 937 30.60 0.88 -17.90
CA LEU A 937 29.95 0.08 -16.83
C LEU A 937 30.96 -0.56 -15.88
N GLY A 938 32.22 -0.13 -15.94
CA GLY A 938 33.34 -0.76 -15.24
C GLY A 938 33.87 -1.96 -16.03
N SER A 939 35.10 -2.37 -15.72
CA SER A 939 35.80 -3.45 -16.43
C SER A 939 35.06 -4.79 -16.41
N HIS A 940 34.09 -4.97 -15.52
CA HIS A 940 33.30 -6.19 -15.40
C HIS A 940 32.12 -6.26 -16.39
N PHE A 941 31.47 -5.14 -16.72
CA PHE A 941 30.23 -5.11 -17.50
C PHE A 941 30.33 -4.29 -18.80
N ASP A 942 31.49 -3.73 -19.13
CA ASP A 942 31.67 -2.90 -20.33
C ASP A 942 31.47 -3.69 -21.64
N GLU A 943 31.65 -5.02 -21.60
CA GLU A 943 31.25 -5.95 -22.65
C GLU A 943 29.89 -6.57 -22.29
N VAL A 944 28.82 -5.98 -22.83
CA VAL A 944 27.43 -6.31 -22.49
C VAL A 944 27.02 -7.63 -23.15
N ASP A 945 26.82 -8.66 -22.34
CA ASP A 945 26.45 -10.00 -22.78
C ASP A 945 25.10 -10.47 -22.19
N PHE A 946 24.21 -9.51 -21.92
CA PHE A 946 22.92 -9.77 -21.29
C PHE A 946 22.03 -10.65 -22.18
N VAL A 947 21.18 -11.44 -21.52
CA VAL A 947 20.24 -12.34 -22.19
C VAL A 947 18.81 -11.87 -21.92
N PRO A 948 18.05 -11.42 -22.94
CA PRO A 948 16.63 -11.07 -22.78
C PRO A 948 15.81 -12.24 -22.22
N VAL A 949 14.93 -11.97 -21.27
CA VAL A 949 14.19 -13.02 -20.53
C VAL A 949 13.30 -13.90 -21.41
N ASP A 950 12.72 -13.34 -22.47
CA ASP A 950 11.88 -14.06 -23.43
C ASP A 950 12.69 -14.98 -24.34
N LEU A 951 13.89 -14.56 -24.74
CA LEU A 951 14.83 -15.42 -25.49
C LEU A 951 15.48 -16.48 -24.59
N LEU A 952 15.78 -16.12 -23.33
CA LEU A 952 16.32 -17.03 -22.33
C LEU A 952 15.40 -18.22 -22.07
N ALA A 953 14.08 -18.00 -22.09
CA ALA A 953 13.11 -19.07 -21.88
C ALA A 953 13.23 -20.18 -22.94
N ASP A 954 13.49 -19.83 -24.22
CA ASP A 954 13.73 -20.82 -25.27
C ASP A 954 15.05 -21.56 -25.07
N VAL A 955 16.12 -20.84 -24.72
CA VAL A 955 17.42 -21.45 -24.36
C VAL A 955 17.25 -22.44 -23.22
N PHE A 956 16.51 -22.06 -22.18
CA PHE A 956 16.29 -22.88 -21.02
C PHE A 956 15.53 -24.16 -21.37
N VAL A 957 14.47 -24.06 -22.17
CA VAL A 957 13.69 -25.22 -22.62
C VAL A 957 14.55 -26.16 -23.46
N ASP A 958 15.37 -25.65 -24.38
CA ASP A 958 16.32 -26.46 -25.14
C ASP A 958 17.24 -27.26 -24.20
N LEU A 959 17.86 -26.60 -23.23
CA LEU A 959 18.79 -27.23 -22.28
C LEU A 959 18.10 -28.21 -21.33
N ALA A 960 16.89 -27.88 -20.88
CA ALA A 960 16.10 -28.72 -19.99
C ALA A 960 15.58 -29.98 -20.69
N ILE A 961 15.30 -29.94 -22.01
CA ILE A 961 14.76 -31.07 -22.79
C ILE A 961 15.85 -31.87 -23.51
N ALA A 962 16.91 -31.22 -24.04
CA ALA A 962 17.98 -31.88 -24.80
C ALA A 962 18.76 -32.95 -24.00
N THR A 963 18.61 -32.98 -22.68
CA THR A 963 19.14 -34.00 -21.78
C THR A 963 18.58 -35.41 -22.03
N GLU A 964 17.55 -35.58 -22.87
CA GLU A 964 16.98 -36.88 -23.24
C GLU A 964 17.81 -37.65 -24.29
N ALA A 965 18.52 -36.96 -25.20
CA ALA A 965 19.14 -37.57 -26.38
C ALA A 965 20.59 -38.06 -26.18
N GLN A 966 21.25 -37.68 -25.07
CA GLN A 966 22.63 -38.05 -24.74
C GLN A 966 22.69 -38.64 -23.33
N GLN A 967 22.12 -39.85 -23.16
CA GLN A 967 22.34 -40.67 -21.97
C GLN A 967 23.66 -41.43 -22.11
N GLU A 968 24.79 -40.73 -22.06
CA GLU A 968 26.01 -41.37 -21.57
C GLU A 968 25.93 -41.43 -20.04
N ALA A 969 26.37 -42.54 -19.44
CA ALA A 969 26.36 -42.76 -18.00
C ALA A 969 27.36 -41.82 -17.31
N THR A 970 27.03 -40.54 -17.18
CA THR A 970 27.84 -39.56 -16.45
C THR A 970 27.51 -39.66 -14.98
N SER A 971 28.51 -39.96 -14.15
CA SER A 971 28.38 -40.05 -12.70
C SER A 971 28.28 -38.68 -12.00
N SER A 972 28.14 -37.56 -12.72
CA SER A 972 28.16 -36.19 -12.18
C SER A 972 27.05 -35.32 -12.76
N ALA A 973 26.74 -34.20 -12.11
CA ALA A 973 25.77 -33.23 -12.64
C ALA A 973 26.30 -32.58 -13.94
N ARG A 974 25.43 -32.44 -14.94
CA ARG A 974 25.71 -31.66 -16.16
C ARG A 974 25.61 -30.18 -15.82
N VAL A 975 26.46 -29.34 -16.40
CA VAL A 975 26.45 -27.89 -16.15
C VAL A 975 26.46 -27.15 -17.45
N PHE A 976 25.60 -26.14 -17.59
CA PHE A 976 25.58 -25.22 -18.73
C PHE A 976 25.77 -23.79 -18.24
N ASN A 977 26.66 -23.04 -18.90
CA ASN A 977 26.84 -21.63 -18.63
C ASN A 977 26.08 -20.84 -19.71
N VAL A 978 25.04 -20.12 -19.31
CA VAL A 978 24.16 -19.36 -20.22
C VAL A 978 24.52 -17.88 -20.16
N ARG A 979 25.32 -17.45 -21.13
CA ARG A 979 25.73 -16.06 -21.39
C ARG A 979 25.60 -15.78 -22.89
N ASN A 980 25.43 -14.51 -23.28
CA ASN A 980 25.38 -14.18 -24.71
C ASN A 980 26.76 -14.38 -25.36
N ALA A 981 26.83 -15.17 -26.43
CA ALA A 981 28.07 -15.45 -27.15
C ALA A 981 28.60 -14.25 -27.96
N HIS A 982 27.77 -13.21 -28.13
CA HIS A 982 28.06 -12.03 -28.92
C HIS A 982 27.97 -10.77 -28.03
N PRO A 983 29.01 -10.47 -27.23
CA PRO A 983 28.99 -9.27 -26.38
C PRO A 983 28.99 -8.00 -27.22
N THR A 984 28.35 -6.97 -26.69
CA THR A 984 28.28 -5.63 -27.28
C THR A 984 29.01 -4.64 -26.37
N PRO A 985 29.99 -3.87 -26.86
CA PRO A 985 30.63 -2.85 -26.03
C PRO A 985 29.62 -1.78 -25.59
N TRP A 986 29.55 -1.45 -24.30
CA TRP A 986 28.60 -0.49 -23.71
C TRP A 986 28.54 0.84 -24.49
N ARG A 987 29.70 1.32 -24.93
CA ARG A 987 29.87 2.54 -25.73
C ARG A 987 28.98 2.59 -26.97
N THR A 988 28.71 1.43 -27.58
CA THR A 988 27.88 1.30 -28.79
C THR A 988 26.38 1.37 -28.49
N LEU A 989 25.97 1.17 -27.23
CA LEU A 989 24.59 1.25 -26.77
C LEU A 989 24.20 2.65 -26.26
N LEU A 990 25.19 3.47 -25.86
CA LEU A 990 24.97 4.86 -25.41
C LEU A 990 24.19 5.75 -26.40
N PRO A 991 24.41 5.66 -27.74
CA PRO A 991 23.59 6.41 -28.71
C PRO A 991 22.10 6.07 -28.64
N ALA A 992 21.75 4.82 -28.28
CA ALA A 992 20.35 4.42 -28.12
C ALA A 992 19.70 5.11 -26.93
N ILE A 993 20.40 5.17 -25.80
CA ILE A 993 19.92 5.80 -24.56
C ILE A 993 19.75 7.30 -24.77
N THR A 994 20.76 7.95 -25.34
CA THR A 994 20.71 9.40 -25.62
C THR A 994 19.65 9.76 -26.67
N SER A 995 19.47 8.94 -27.71
CA SER A 995 18.40 9.13 -28.70
C SER A 995 17.00 8.91 -28.12
N ALA A 996 16.82 7.93 -27.23
CA ALA A 996 15.56 7.70 -26.53
C ALA A 996 15.23 8.90 -25.63
N ALA A 997 16.20 9.38 -24.84
CA ALA A 997 16.05 10.57 -24.01
C ALA A 997 15.66 11.80 -24.86
N ALA A 998 16.32 12.02 -26.00
CA ALA A 998 16.03 13.12 -26.91
C ALA A 998 14.61 13.03 -27.52
N ALA A 999 14.14 11.84 -27.86
CA ALA A 999 12.77 11.61 -28.36
C ALA A 999 11.71 12.00 -27.32
N HIS A 1000 12.08 11.98 -26.03
CA HIS A 1000 11.25 12.41 -24.90
C HIS A 1000 11.55 13.84 -24.40
N HIS A 1001 12.27 14.64 -25.20
CA HIS A 1001 12.67 16.03 -24.89
C HIS A 1001 13.61 16.19 -23.68
N LEU A 1002 14.41 15.16 -23.38
CA LEU A 1002 15.43 15.20 -22.34
C LEU A 1002 16.83 15.38 -22.97
N THR A 1003 17.67 16.20 -22.35
CA THR A 1003 19.08 16.36 -22.75
C THR A 1003 19.94 15.45 -21.87
N MET A 1004 20.81 14.65 -22.50
CA MET A 1004 21.67 13.69 -21.79
C MET A 1004 23.10 13.74 -22.32
N ASN A 1005 24.05 14.00 -21.42
CA ASN A 1005 25.48 14.02 -21.74
C ASN A 1005 26.15 12.70 -21.32
N VAL A 1006 27.06 12.20 -22.15
CA VAL A 1006 27.90 11.05 -21.79
C VAL A 1006 29.10 11.55 -20.97
N VAL A 1007 29.29 11.03 -19.76
CA VAL A 1007 30.31 11.49 -18.80
C VAL A 1007 31.14 10.33 -18.23
N PRO A 1008 32.35 10.58 -17.67
CA PRO A 1008 33.08 9.57 -16.91
C PRO A 1008 32.33 9.12 -15.65
N PRO A 1009 32.49 7.87 -15.15
CA PRO A 1009 31.76 7.39 -13.98
C PRO A 1009 32.00 8.20 -12.70
N ALA A 1010 33.21 8.72 -12.50
CA ALA A 1010 33.53 9.61 -11.37
C ALA A 1010 32.63 10.86 -11.35
N THR A 1011 32.39 11.46 -12.52
CA THR A 1011 31.52 12.63 -12.66
C THR A 1011 30.07 12.27 -12.37
N TRP A 1012 29.63 11.11 -12.86
CA TRP A 1012 28.26 10.63 -12.63
C TRP A 1012 28.01 10.30 -11.15
N ILE A 1013 28.93 9.62 -10.47
CA ILE A 1013 28.85 9.32 -9.04
C ILE A 1013 28.81 10.60 -8.21
N ALA A 1014 29.65 11.59 -8.55
CA ALA A 1014 29.63 12.88 -7.86
C ALA A 1014 28.28 13.60 -8.00
N ALA A 1015 27.70 13.59 -9.21
CA ALA A 1015 26.36 14.12 -9.45
C ALA A 1015 25.29 13.35 -8.68
N LEU A 1016 25.40 12.01 -8.62
CA LEU A 1016 24.49 11.15 -7.87
C LEU A 1016 24.56 11.44 -6.36
N ARG A 1017 25.76 11.55 -5.78
CA ARG A 1017 25.97 11.93 -4.36
C ARG A 1017 25.37 13.29 -4.05
N ALA A 1018 25.70 14.31 -4.84
CA ALA A 1018 25.17 15.66 -4.66
C ALA A 1018 23.65 15.72 -4.76
N SER A 1019 23.03 14.86 -5.56
CA SER A 1019 21.57 14.74 -5.67
C SER A 1019 20.90 14.00 -4.51
N GLY A 1020 21.68 13.25 -3.71
CA GLY A 1020 21.21 12.56 -2.50
C GLY A 1020 21.32 13.42 -1.24
N ASP A 1021 22.30 14.34 -1.19
CA ASP A 1021 22.57 15.21 -0.03
C ASP A 1021 21.69 16.46 0.05
N SER A 1022 20.84 16.75 -0.95
CA SER A 1022 19.91 17.87 -0.89
C SER A 1022 18.71 17.53 0.00
N ASP A 1023 18.55 18.25 1.13
CA ASP A 1023 17.51 18.17 2.18
C ASP A 1023 16.03 18.33 1.73
N GLN A 1024 15.69 18.03 0.47
CA GLN A 1024 14.33 18.08 -0.09
C GLN A 1024 13.96 16.80 -0.83
N VAL A 1025 14.29 15.62 -0.29
CA VAL A 1025 13.89 14.35 -0.91
C VAL A 1025 12.43 14.05 -0.59
N ASP A 1026 11.53 14.71 -1.34
CA ASP A 1026 10.14 14.30 -1.56
C ASP A 1026 10.12 12.83 -2.05
N ASN A 1027 9.13 12.03 -1.68
CA ASN A 1027 9.02 10.62 -2.10
C ASN A 1027 9.03 10.45 -3.64
N LYS A 1028 8.68 11.51 -4.38
CA LYS A 1028 8.74 11.59 -5.85
C LYS A 1028 10.14 11.79 -6.44
N ALA A 1029 11.09 12.32 -5.68
CA ALA A 1029 12.48 12.49 -6.15
C ALA A 1029 13.20 11.14 -6.22
N THR A 1030 12.89 10.22 -5.29
CA THR A 1030 13.53 8.90 -5.18
C THR A 1030 13.08 7.89 -6.25
N SER A 1031 11.86 8.03 -6.79
CA SER A 1031 11.42 7.20 -7.95
C SER A 1031 12.06 7.66 -9.27
N ARG A 1032 12.33 8.97 -9.39
CA ARG A 1032 13.02 9.56 -10.55
C ARG A 1032 14.54 9.40 -10.48
N ASN A 1033 15.09 9.20 -9.29
CA ASN A 1033 16.52 9.00 -9.06
C ASN A 1033 16.82 7.73 -8.22
N PRO A 1034 16.46 6.53 -8.70
CA PRO A 1034 16.55 5.28 -7.94
C PRO A 1034 17.99 4.83 -7.64
N ALA A 1035 18.98 5.22 -8.45
CA ALA A 1035 20.38 4.84 -8.26
C ALA A 1035 21.00 5.35 -6.95
N VAL A 1036 20.45 6.39 -6.32
CA VAL A 1036 20.95 6.91 -5.02
C VAL A 1036 20.97 5.81 -3.96
N LYS A 1037 20.01 4.88 -4.00
CA LYS A 1037 19.92 3.73 -3.08
C LYS A 1037 21.01 2.68 -3.31
N LEU A 1038 21.68 2.72 -4.46
CA LEU A 1038 22.72 1.78 -4.87
C LEU A 1038 24.09 2.48 -4.99
N LEU A 1039 24.25 3.64 -4.34
CA LEU A 1039 25.47 4.45 -4.42
C LEU A 1039 26.72 3.66 -4.04
N ASP A 1040 26.65 2.84 -2.98
CA ASP A 1040 27.78 2.01 -2.54
C ASP A 1040 28.13 0.95 -3.59
N PHE A 1041 27.11 0.30 -4.15
CA PHE A 1041 27.29 -0.67 -5.24
C PHE A 1041 27.98 -0.03 -6.45
N PHE A 1042 27.53 1.14 -6.89
CA PHE A 1042 28.16 1.87 -8.01
C PHE A 1042 29.57 2.34 -7.67
N SER A 1043 29.81 2.76 -6.43
CA SER A 1043 31.16 3.13 -5.98
C SER A 1043 32.11 1.92 -6.02
N THR A 1044 31.63 0.73 -5.63
CA THR A 1044 32.39 -0.52 -5.76
C THR A 1044 32.59 -0.92 -7.22
N LEU A 1045 31.56 -0.79 -8.07
CA LEU A 1045 31.60 -1.12 -9.49
C LEU A 1045 32.73 -0.41 -10.24
N TRP A 1046 32.96 0.86 -9.90
CA TRP A 1046 33.99 1.71 -10.52
C TRP A 1046 35.21 1.96 -9.64
N ALA A 1047 35.40 1.22 -8.54
CA ALA A 1047 36.47 1.46 -7.57
C ALA A 1047 37.88 1.58 -8.21
N ALA A 1048 38.18 0.72 -9.19
CA ALA A 1048 39.45 0.76 -9.94
C ALA A 1048 39.60 2.00 -10.83
N GLU A 1049 38.51 2.57 -11.33
CA GLU A 1049 38.49 3.79 -12.16
C GLU A 1049 38.48 5.07 -11.31
N LEU A 1050 38.05 4.99 -10.05
CA LEU A 1050 37.98 6.10 -9.09
C LEU A 1050 39.31 6.38 -8.37
N GLY A 1051 40.27 5.45 -8.43
CA GLY A 1051 41.61 5.64 -7.85
C GLY A 1051 41.71 5.45 -6.33
N ASP A 1052 40.66 4.96 -5.65
CA ASP A 1052 40.66 4.67 -4.22
C ASP A 1052 41.42 3.37 -3.91
N LEU A 1053 42.73 3.49 -3.63
CA LEU A 1053 43.62 2.40 -3.27
C LEU A 1053 43.77 2.16 -1.74
N ASP A 1054 42.86 2.70 -0.92
CA ASP A 1054 42.98 2.68 0.56
C ASP A 1054 41.97 1.78 1.29
N THR A 1055 41.53 0.68 0.66
CA THR A 1055 40.79 -0.39 1.38
C THR A 1055 41.48 -1.73 1.24
N ASN A 1056 42.10 -2.21 2.33
CA ASN A 1056 42.56 -3.59 2.52
C ASN A 1056 41.40 -4.63 2.57
N SER A 1057 40.23 -4.29 2.02
CA SER A 1057 39.04 -5.13 1.89
C SER A 1057 38.50 -5.20 0.46
N ALA A 1058 39.08 -4.49 -0.50
CA ALA A 1058 38.79 -4.73 -1.91
C ALA A 1058 39.58 -5.98 -2.36
N PRO A 1059 38.92 -7.06 -2.84
CA PRO A 1059 39.65 -8.13 -3.50
C PRO A 1059 40.38 -7.50 -4.69
N ALA A 1060 41.70 -7.69 -4.74
CA ALA A 1060 42.55 -7.24 -5.83
C ALA A 1060 41.86 -7.47 -7.18
N SER A 1061 41.89 -6.46 -8.04
CA SER A 1061 41.37 -6.46 -9.41
C SER A 1061 41.52 -7.83 -10.09
N SER A 1062 40.51 -8.67 -10.00
CA SER A 1062 40.43 -9.90 -10.79
C SER A 1062 39.38 -9.60 -11.85
N ALA A 1063 39.84 -9.32 -13.06
CA ALA A 1063 38.97 -9.29 -14.21
C ALA A 1063 38.18 -10.61 -14.21
N VAL A 1064 36.85 -10.54 -14.10
CA VAL A 1064 36.01 -11.74 -14.18
C VAL A 1064 36.34 -12.43 -15.48
N GLN A 1065 36.89 -13.64 -15.35
CA GLN A 1065 37.31 -14.40 -16.51
C GLN A 1065 36.06 -14.80 -17.31
N PRO A 1066 36.13 -14.81 -18.65
CA PRO A 1066 35.01 -15.24 -19.49
C PRO A 1066 34.54 -16.64 -19.09
N MET A 1067 33.29 -17.02 -19.35
CA MET A 1067 32.84 -18.39 -19.04
C MET A 1067 32.90 -19.25 -20.30
N ALA A 1068 33.26 -20.53 -20.16
CA ALA A 1068 33.10 -21.46 -21.27
C ALA A 1068 31.60 -21.66 -21.54
N ILE A 1069 31.16 -21.59 -22.78
CA ILE A 1069 29.74 -21.74 -23.18
C ILE A 1069 29.55 -22.75 -24.32
N ALA A 1070 30.57 -23.56 -24.61
CA ALA A 1070 30.61 -24.41 -25.80
C ALA A 1070 29.54 -25.51 -25.74
N GLN A 1071 29.34 -26.14 -24.58
CA GLN A 1071 28.32 -27.16 -24.38
C GLN A 1071 26.92 -26.56 -24.41
N ALA A 1072 26.71 -25.38 -23.79
CA ALA A 1072 25.44 -24.67 -23.88
C ALA A 1072 25.10 -24.31 -25.34
N LEU A 1073 26.09 -23.84 -26.11
CA LEU A 1073 25.93 -23.54 -27.53
C LEU A 1073 25.65 -24.80 -28.35
N GLU A 1074 26.28 -25.93 -28.06
CA GLU A 1074 26.01 -27.20 -28.74
C GLU A 1074 24.59 -27.71 -28.45
N ALA A 1075 24.17 -27.62 -27.19
CA ALA A 1075 22.88 -28.15 -26.72
C ALA A 1075 21.67 -27.26 -27.06
N SER A 1076 21.85 -25.93 -27.19
CA SER A 1076 20.73 -25.00 -27.47
C SER A 1076 20.83 -24.33 -28.84
N PRO A 1077 19.98 -24.73 -29.80
CA PRO A 1077 19.76 -23.98 -31.03
C PRO A 1077 19.32 -22.52 -30.78
N ALA A 1078 18.53 -22.25 -29.75
CA ALA A 1078 18.12 -20.89 -29.42
C ALA A 1078 19.31 -20.02 -29.00
N LEU A 1079 20.24 -20.54 -28.21
CA LEU A 1079 21.42 -19.79 -27.77
C LEU A 1079 22.36 -19.47 -28.94
N ARG A 1080 22.51 -20.39 -29.90
CA ARG A 1080 23.29 -20.14 -31.14
C ARG A 1080 22.68 -19.05 -32.03
N LYS A 1081 21.37 -18.85 -31.95
CA LYS A 1081 20.65 -17.83 -32.72
C LYS A 1081 20.59 -16.47 -32.02
N LEU A 1082 20.91 -16.42 -30.72
CA LEU A 1082 20.89 -15.20 -29.95
C LEU A 1082 21.94 -14.24 -30.51
N GLY A 1083 21.51 -13.11 -31.05
CA GLY A 1083 22.40 -12.06 -31.52
C GLY A 1083 22.96 -11.18 -30.39
N PRO A 1084 23.87 -10.25 -30.72
CA PRO A 1084 24.35 -9.25 -29.77
C PRO A 1084 23.22 -8.36 -29.27
N VAL A 1085 23.37 -7.81 -28.05
CA VAL A 1085 22.45 -6.78 -27.56
C VAL A 1085 22.47 -5.60 -28.52
N SER A 1086 21.33 -5.29 -29.13
CA SER A 1086 21.22 -4.27 -30.17
C SER A 1086 20.83 -2.91 -29.59
N SER A 1087 21.12 -1.83 -30.33
CA SER A 1087 20.65 -0.49 -30.00
C SER A 1087 19.11 -0.40 -29.99
N GLU A 1088 18.42 -1.22 -30.80
CA GLU A 1088 16.96 -1.29 -30.84
C GLU A 1088 16.40 -1.85 -29.52
N TRP A 1089 17.01 -2.92 -28.99
CA TRP A 1089 16.61 -3.49 -27.70
C TRP A 1089 16.86 -2.52 -26.56
N MET A 1090 18.04 -1.87 -26.54
CA MET A 1090 18.35 -0.85 -25.53
C MET A 1090 17.34 0.30 -25.59
N ARG A 1091 17.02 0.82 -26.78
CA ARG A 1091 16.02 1.88 -26.95
C ARG A 1091 14.66 1.46 -26.43
N LYS A 1092 14.19 0.25 -26.78
CA LYS A 1092 12.92 -0.29 -26.26
C LYS A 1092 12.88 -0.29 -24.74
N TRP A 1093 13.92 -0.80 -24.07
CA TRP A 1093 13.96 -0.85 -22.61
C TRP A 1093 13.94 0.56 -21.99
N VAL A 1094 14.68 1.52 -22.57
CA VAL A 1094 14.68 2.91 -22.10
C VAL A 1094 13.31 3.56 -22.27
N ASP A 1095 12.66 3.37 -23.42
CA ASP A 1095 11.31 3.91 -23.68
C ASP A 1095 10.30 3.32 -22.68
N GLU A 1096 10.36 2.02 -22.39
CA GLU A 1096 9.53 1.35 -21.36
C GLU A 1096 9.77 1.89 -19.94
N TRP A 1097 11.02 2.21 -19.58
CA TRP A 1097 11.32 2.85 -18.29
C TRP A 1097 10.81 4.28 -18.22
N ILE A 1098 10.96 5.07 -19.29
CA ILE A 1098 10.45 6.46 -19.35
C ILE A 1098 8.94 6.50 -19.17
N VAL A 1099 8.20 5.59 -19.82
CA VAL A 1099 6.74 5.49 -19.67
C VAL A 1099 6.37 5.22 -18.20
N ALA A 1100 7.01 4.24 -17.56
CA ALA A 1100 6.68 3.90 -16.18
C ALA A 1100 6.98 5.01 -15.17
N ILE A 1101 8.07 5.78 -15.37
CA ILE A 1101 8.38 6.94 -14.51
C ILE A 1101 7.36 8.07 -14.65
N ARG A 1102 6.67 8.19 -15.81
CA ARG A 1102 5.65 9.22 -16.04
C ARG A 1102 4.30 8.84 -15.44
N GLU A 1103 4.05 7.55 -15.25
CA GLU A 1103 2.82 7.01 -14.68
C GLU A 1103 2.87 6.93 -13.14
N GLU A 1104 4.07 6.93 -12.53
CA GLU A 1104 4.33 7.12 -11.08
C GLU A 1104 4.32 8.61 -10.64
#